data_AF-A0ABD3M9V2-F1
#
_entry.id   AF-A0ABD3M9V2-F1
#
_cell.length_a   1.000
_cell.length_b   1.000
_cell.length_c   1.000
_cell.angle_alpha   90.00
_cell.angle_beta   90.00
_cell.angle_gamma   90.00
#
_symmetry.space_group_name_H-M   'P 1'
#
loop_
_entity.id
_entity.type
_entity.pdbx_description
1 polymer ?
#
loop_
_entity_poly.entity_id
_entity_poly.type
_entity_poly.pdbx_seq_one_letter_code
_entity_poly.pdbx_strand_id
1 'polypeptide(L)'
;MVLRRNISSNPPLTTRILSRGPSTLKIFERLVIVSLVITTALICSIATKFKFNGGGGGGGEFFLSGSPADFSNILATTRMPDIVFTPQNVLNGRLDDYVSLPVLDDNVTYQFIQERVKRAIARKVDKPFGLMHEGTPPGHDAVMGLASYKDGRDVFRTLVGSLRTSGFDGHIILGVHPQISDEDRAYLAKMDVTFYAIEMVPCDKSISDGGVDGVRNTCTKGIEYLTLEKARFEMSRQWLHACKSCTGWVLAMDTRDIVFQRPPFTGMPHPDKSPYDLLFIEELANYTQPQRDNPRTDVTGVGNGWYQGSDGGCYGHHFHEKYPDRAILCSGTIIGNRRGMDRFLAVFVDEFLENNKKANTKCKSAETPDQLILQPMYYSGYFGEIERTRTSPWGAGPVNTIGVPCVRSGAHSSLDLTEFDEETGLILNLNVEDGHPMRIAPIVHQWDRCNDWINPFFDEHDKDLFGGRHTPLDQIMPVPWIFTPQNVLNGRLDDYVSLPVLDDNVTYQFIQERVKRAIARKVDKPFGLMHEGTPPGHDAVMGLASYKDGRDVFRTLVGSLRTSGFDGHIILGVHPQISDEDQAYLVRMDVTFYAIEMVPCDKSISDGGVDGVRNTCAKGIEYLTLEKGRFEMSRQWLRACTSCTGWVLVMDTRDIVFQRPPFTGMPHPDKSPYDLLIIEEYAPHVQPQRDNPRTYVPTVGNGFYSYSNCYGHYHRRYPERAIVCSGTIIGNRRGMDRFLAVYVDEFLEHNKKADPICKSADTQDQLILQRMYYSGYFGEFERTRTSPWGTGPVNTIGVPCVRENNHSSLDLTEFDKETGLILNLNVEDGHPMRIAPIVHQWDRCHDWIHPFFNDHDKDLFGGRHTPLDQVKPVPWKVQAN
;
A
#
# COMPACT_ATOMS: atom_id res chain seq x y z
N MET A 1 -14.32 -41.38 48.51
CA MET A 1 -14.93 -42.73 48.38
C MET A 1 -14.97 -43.05 46.89
N VAL A 2 -14.19 -44.00 46.36
CA VAL A 2 -14.44 -45.48 46.35
C VAL A 2 -15.65 -45.80 45.46
N LEU A 3 -15.58 -46.56 44.36
CA LEU A 3 -14.60 -47.55 43.84
C LEU A 3 -13.81 -47.01 42.59
N ARG A 4 -12.65 -47.51 42.09
CA ARG A 4 -12.06 -48.87 41.82
C ARG A 4 -12.79 -49.60 40.65
N ARG A 5 -12.18 -50.26 39.64
CA ARG A 5 -10.82 -50.80 39.27
C ARG A 5 -10.77 -50.96 37.71
N ASN A 6 -9.76 -51.43 36.93
CA ASN A 6 -8.41 -52.02 37.11
C ASN A 6 -7.52 -51.91 35.82
N ILE A 7 -6.21 -51.64 35.95
CA ILE A 7 -5.01 -52.31 35.34
C ILE A 7 -4.96 -52.78 33.85
N SER A 8 -3.99 -52.19 33.09
CA SER A 8 -3.04 -52.69 32.02
C SER A 8 -3.45 -53.72 30.92
N SER A 9 -2.87 -53.76 29.71
CA SER A 9 -1.43 -53.89 29.36
C SER A 9 -1.12 -53.64 27.85
N ASN A 10 0.11 -53.94 27.37
CA ASN A 10 0.75 -53.39 26.15
C ASN A 10 0.74 -54.33 24.89
N PRO A 11 1.24 -53.91 23.69
CA PRO A 11 0.82 -54.42 22.37
C PRO A 11 1.73 -55.49 21.72
N PRO A 12 1.45 -55.89 20.46
CA PRO A 12 2.54 -56.17 19.51
C PRO A 12 2.39 -55.61 18.07
N LEU A 13 3.48 -54.97 17.61
CA LEU A 13 4.14 -54.92 16.29
C LEU A 13 3.43 -55.17 14.93
N THR A 14 3.80 -54.30 13.97
CA THR A 14 4.06 -54.52 12.51
C THR A 14 2.89 -54.85 11.57
N THR A 15 2.78 -54.20 10.40
CA THR A 15 3.76 -54.29 9.29
C THR A 15 3.83 -53.01 8.43
N ARG A 16 5.02 -52.65 7.93
CA ARG A 16 5.22 -51.62 6.90
C ARG A 16 4.83 -52.16 5.51
N ILE A 17 4.00 -51.44 4.76
CA ILE A 17 3.93 -51.54 3.30
C ILE A 17 4.02 -50.12 2.71
N LEU A 18 4.74 -49.98 1.60
CA LEU A 18 4.95 -48.72 0.89
C LEU A 18 3.74 -48.39 0.01
N SER A 19 3.38 -47.11 -0.10
CA SER A 19 2.65 -46.57 -1.25
C SER A 19 3.42 -45.36 -1.81
N ARG A 20 3.43 -45.22 -3.14
CA ARG A 20 4.13 -44.16 -3.90
C ARG A 20 3.16 -43.62 -4.96
N GLY A 21 3.03 -42.30 -5.04
CA GLY A 21 2.22 -41.63 -6.07
C GLY A 21 0.71 -41.71 -5.82
N PRO A 22 -0.11 -40.87 -6.49
CA PRO A 22 0.15 -40.31 -7.82
C PRO A 22 0.21 -38.77 -7.88
N SER A 23 1.32 -38.21 -8.36
CA SER A 23 1.50 -36.77 -8.63
C SER A 23 1.88 -36.44 -10.08
N THR A 24 2.28 -37.43 -10.89
CA THR A 24 2.83 -37.22 -12.24
C THR A 24 1.80 -36.99 -13.35
N LEU A 25 0.53 -37.38 -13.17
CA LEU A 25 -0.48 -37.29 -14.24
C LEU A 25 -0.93 -35.84 -14.52
N LYS A 26 -1.21 -35.06 -13.46
CA LYS A 26 -1.77 -33.70 -13.56
C LYS A 26 -0.81 -32.66 -14.17
N ILE A 27 0.50 -32.96 -14.21
CA ILE A 27 1.51 -32.09 -14.83
C ILE A 27 1.52 -32.27 -16.36
N PHE A 28 1.26 -33.48 -16.86
CA PHE A 28 1.25 -33.76 -18.30
C PHE A 28 0.10 -33.05 -19.03
N GLU A 29 -1.12 -33.07 -18.47
CA GLU A 29 -2.29 -32.43 -19.09
C GLU A 29 -2.09 -30.91 -19.26
N ARG A 30 -1.54 -30.23 -18.25
CA ARG A 30 -1.24 -28.79 -18.32
C ARG A 30 -0.12 -28.47 -19.32
N LEU A 31 0.93 -29.29 -19.39
CA LEU A 31 2.02 -29.11 -20.36
C LEU A 31 1.57 -29.31 -21.81
N VAL A 32 0.69 -30.29 -22.09
CA VAL A 32 0.18 -30.55 -23.45
C VAL A 32 -0.66 -29.37 -23.97
N ILE A 33 -1.55 -28.83 -23.13
CA ILE A 33 -2.42 -27.70 -23.52
C ILE A 33 -1.58 -26.43 -23.80
N VAL A 34 -0.65 -26.09 -22.90
CA VAL A 34 0.24 -24.93 -23.10
C VAL A 34 1.15 -25.11 -24.32
N SER A 35 1.65 -26.31 -24.56
CA SER A 35 2.48 -26.62 -25.74
C SER A 35 1.71 -26.45 -27.05
N LEU A 36 0.44 -26.87 -27.12
CA LEU A 36 -0.39 -26.68 -28.33
C LEU A 36 -0.58 -25.20 -28.66
N VAL A 37 -0.93 -24.38 -27.65
CA VAL A 37 -1.17 -22.94 -27.84
C VAL A 37 0.10 -22.22 -28.29
N ILE A 38 1.22 -22.46 -27.60
CA ILE A 38 2.51 -21.83 -27.95
C ILE A 38 2.98 -22.28 -29.34
N THR A 39 2.90 -23.58 -29.66
CA THR A 39 3.34 -24.09 -30.97
C THR A 39 2.53 -23.48 -32.12
N THR A 40 1.21 -23.35 -31.94
CA THR A 40 0.33 -22.74 -32.95
C THR A 40 0.65 -21.26 -33.16
N ALA A 41 0.87 -20.49 -32.09
CA ALA A 41 1.25 -19.08 -32.17
C ALA A 41 2.65 -18.87 -32.80
N LEU A 42 3.60 -19.77 -32.51
CA LEU A 42 4.96 -19.71 -33.04
C LEU A 42 5.01 -20.00 -34.55
N ILE A 43 4.24 -21.00 -35.02
CA ILE A 43 4.12 -21.33 -36.45
C ILE A 43 3.56 -20.13 -37.24
N CYS A 44 2.50 -19.48 -36.75
CA CYS A 44 1.93 -18.28 -37.38
C CYS A 44 2.91 -17.10 -37.41
N SER A 45 3.71 -16.92 -36.36
CA SER A 45 4.71 -15.85 -36.26
C SER A 45 5.90 -16.04 -37.20
N ILE A 46 6.29 -17.28 -37.50
CA ILE A 46 7.36 -17.60 -38.45
C ILE A 46 6.87 -17.41 -39.90
N ALA A 47 5.63 -17.79 -40.20
CA ALA A 47 5.04 -17.68 -41.54
C ALA A 47 4.98 -16.24 -42.08
N THR A 48 4.90 -15.23 -41.20
CA THR A 48 4.81 -13.81 -41.58
C THR A 48 6.16 -13.13 -41.86
N LYS A 49 7.30 -13.84 -41.78
CA LYS A 49 8.63 -13.21 -41.80
C LYS A 49 9.68 -13.76 -42.78
N PHE A 50 9.26 -14.42 -43.87
CA PHE A 50 10.16 -14.72 -45.00
C PHE A 50 9.63 -14.21 -46.35
N LYS A 51 10.48 -13.45 -47.06
CA LYS A 51 10.23 -12.95 -48.42
C LYS A 51 11.50 -13.15 -49.25
N PHE A 52 11.58 -14.26 -49.97
CA PHE A 52 12.68 -14.57 -50.88
C PHE A 52 12.27 -14.43 -52.35
N ASN A 53 13.22 -14.02 -53.19
CA ASN A 53 13.03 -13.85 -54.63
C ASN A 53 13.43 -15.11 -55.41
N GLY A 54 12.54 -15.57 -56.30
CA GLY A 54 12.88 -16.28 -57.54
C GLY A 54 13.10 -17.80 -57.47
N GLY A 55 12.93 -18.45 -58.63
CA GLY A 55 13.37 -19.84 -58.89
C GLY A 55 12.24 -20.86 -58.98
N GLY A 56 11.71 -21.11 -60.17
CA GLY A 56 10.56 -21.99 -60.40
C GLY A 56 10.78 -23.49 -60.21
N GLY A 57 9.67 -24.23 -60.18
CA GLY A 57 9.61 -25.69 -60.05
C GLY A 57 8.25 -26.11 -59.50
N GLY A 58 7.43 -26.82 -60.29
CA GLY A 58 6.02 -27.08 -59.93
C GLY A 58 5.81 -28.19 -58.89
N GLY A 59 4.72 -28.10 -58.13
CA GLY A 59 4.29 -29.17 -57.23
C GLY A 59 3.10 -28.81 -56.32
N GLY A 60 1.87 -29.13 -56.76
CA GLY A 60 0.69 -29.31 -55.90
C GLY A 60 0.13 -28.07 -55.18
N GLU A 61 -0.95 -27.50 -55.71
CA GLU A 61 -1.76 -26.53 -54.96
C GLU A 61 -2.60 -27.22 -53.86
N PHE A 62 -2.63 -26.64 -52.66
CA PHE A 62 -3.66 -26.92 -51.65
C PHE A 62 -4.05 -25.60 -50.97
N PHE A 63 -5.01 -24.89 -51.55
CA PHE A 63 -5.50 -23.61 -51.00
C PHE A 63 -6.42 -23.84 -49.80
N LEU A 64 -5.97 -23.44 -48.61
CA LEU A 64 -6.85 -23.14 -47.47
C LEU A 64 -7.15 -21.64 -47.45
N SER A 65 -8.11 -21.21 -48.26
CA SER A 65 -8.62 -19.84 -48.29
C SER A 65 -9.59 -19.58 -47.13
N GLY A 66 -9.07 -19.51 -45.91
CA GLY A 66 -9.83 -19.07 -44.72
C GLY A 66 -9.97 -17.55 -44.69
N SER A 67 -11.18 -17.05 -44.51
CA SER A 67 -11.49 -15.64 -44.33
C SER A 67 -11.35 -15.24 -42.85
N PRO A 68 -11.07 -13.97 -42.50
CA PRO A 68 -11.23 -13.47 -41.13
C PRO A 68 -12.62 -13.72 -40.53
N ALA A 69 -13.65 -13.91 -41.38
CA ALA A 69 -14.99 -14.31 -40.95
C ALA A 69 -15.03 -15.72 -40.31
N ASP A 70 -14.18 -16.65 -40.71
CA ASP A 70 -14.22 -18.04 -40.23
C ASP A 70 -13.76 -18.15 -38.77
N PHE A 71 -12.79 -17.31 -38.36
CA PHE A 71 -12.39 -17.19 -36.94
C PHE A 71 -13.49 -16.60 -36.05
N SER A 72 -14.41 -15.82 -36.62
CA SER A 72 -15.56 -15.27 -35.88
C SER A 72 -16.53 -16.39 -35.47
N ASN A 73 -16.72 -17.39 -36.34
CA ASN A 73 -17.57 -18.54 -36.06
C ASN A 73 -16.96 -19.49 -35.00
N ILE A 74 -15.63 -19.59 -34.92
CA ILE A 74 -14.99 -20.42 -33.88
C ILE A 74 -15.26 -19.83 -32.48
N LEU A 75 -15.09 -18.52 -32.30
CA LEU A 75 -15.41 -17.84 -31.02
C LEU A 75 -16.92 -17.81 -30.71
N ALA A 76 -17.79 -17.98 -31.71
CA ALA A 76 -19.23 -18.14 -31.51
C ALA A 76 -19.64 -19.54 -31.01
N THR A 77 -18.71 -20.50 -30.92
CA THR A 77 -19.01 -21.91 -30.54
C THR A 77 -18.30 -22.41 -29.28
N THR A 78 -17.53 -21.57 -28.60
CA THR A 78 -17.00 -21.88 -27.26
C THR A 78 -18.16 -22.16 -26.29
N ARG A 79 -18.27 -23.42 -25.83
CA ARG A 79 -19.20 -23.79 -24.76
C ARG A 79 -18.95 -22.91 -23.53
N MET A 80 -20.04 -22.51 -22.87
CA MET A 80 -19.96 -22.03 -21.49
C MET A 80 -19.33 -23.13 -20.61
N PRO A 81 -18.59 -22.76 -19.53
CA PRO A 81 -17.96 -23.73 -18.66
C PRO A 81 -18.98 -24.69 -18.05
N ASP A 82 -18.65 -25.98 -17.96
CA ASP A 82 -19.54 -27.03 -17.43
C ASP A 82 -19.88 -26.83 -15.92
N ILE A 83 -19.25 -25.88 -15.25
CA ILE A 83 -19.49 -25.49 -13.86
C ILE A 83 -19.86 -24.01 -13.81
N VAL A 84 -21.13 -23.73 -13.48
CA VAL A 84 -21.71 -22.37 -13.51
C VAL A 84 -22.05 -21.84 -12.11
N PHE A 85 -22.08 -22.71 -11.10
CA PHE A 85 -22.42 -22.38 -9.70
C PHE A 85 -21.81 -23.37 -8.71
N THR A 86 -21.15 -22.90 -7.65
CA THR A 86 -20.44 -23.77 -6.67
C THR A 86 -20.66 -23.36 -5.20
N PRO A 87 -21.91 -23.32 -4.69
CA PRO A 87 -22.21 -22.87 -3.32
C PRO A 87 -21.51 -23.72 -2.24
N GLN A 88 -21.24 -24.99 -2.51
CA GLN A 88 -20.51 -25.88 -1.61
C GLN A 88 -19.04 -25.45 -1.38
N ASN A 89 -18.46 -24.61 -2.23
CA ASN A 89 -17.11 -24.06 -1.98
C ASN A 89 -17.13 -23.05 -0.84
N VAL A 90 -18.16 -22.19 -0.75
CA VAL A 90 -18.35 -21.27 0.38
C VAL A 90 -18.59 -22.03 1.68
N LEU A 91 -19.49 -23.04 1.65
CA LEU A 91 -19.74 -23.95 2.78
C LEU A 91 -18.52 -24.76 3.24
N ASN A 92 -17.45 -24.83 2.44
CA ASN A 92 -16.19 -25.52 2.74
C ASN A 92 -15.03 -24.53 3.03
N GLY A 93 -15.30 -23.23 3.21
CA GLY A 93 -14.27 -22.20 3.41
C GLY A 93 -13.42 -21.87 2.17
N ARG A 94 -13.68 -22.49 1.02
CA ARG A 94 -12.91 -22.31 -0.23
C ARG A 94 -13.44 -21.13 -1.04
N LEU A 95 -13.27 -19.93 -0.49
CA LEU A 95 -13.80 -18.69 -1.05
C LEU A 95 -13.22 -18.37 -2.45
N ASP A 96 -11.94 -18.65 -2.69
CA ASP A 96 -11.31 -18.44 -4.00
C ASP A 96 -11.78 -19.42 -5.09
N ASP A 97 -12.28 -20.60 -4.70
CA ASP A 97 -12.90 -21.57 -5.62
C ASP A 97 -14.38 -21.23 -5.90
N TYR A 98 -14.96 -20.17 -5.31
CA TYR A 98 -16.38 -19.86 -5.49
C TYR A 98 -16.68 -19.24 -6.87
N VAL A 99 -17.65 -19.86 -7.56
CA VAL A 99 -18.14 -19.49 -8.88
C VAL A 99 -19.66 -19.33 -8.83
N SER A 100 -20.16 -18.21 -9.34
CA SER A 100 -21.59 -17.97 -9.58
C SER A 100 -21.77 -17.17 -10.87
N LEU A 101 -21.54 -17.87 -11.99
CA LEU A 101 -21.63 -17.28 -13.32
C LEU A 101 -23.09 -17.16 -13.79
N PRO A 102 -23.40 -16.21 -14.69
CA PRO A 102 -24.67 -16.14 -15.40
C PRO A 102 -25.03 -17.43 -16.15
N VAL A 103 -26.32 -17.62 -16.43
CA VAL A 103 -26.85 -18.65 -17.32
C VAL A 103 -27.58 -17.93 -18.46
N LEU A 104 -27.08 -18.10 -19.69
CA LEU A 104 -27.73 -17.53 -20.87
C LEU A 104 -29.06 -18.24 -21.15
N ASP A 105 -30.09 -17.46 -21.47
CA ASP A 105 -31.39 -17.99 -21.91
C ASP A 105 -31.28 -18.61 -23.30
N ASP A 106 -32.08 -19.64 -23.58
CA ASP A 106 -32.06 -20.41 -24.86
C ASP A 106 -32.18 -19.53 -26.13
N ASN A 107 -32.78 -18.34 -26.00
CA ASN A 107 -32.99 -17.39 -27.09
C ASN A 107 -31.95 -16.25 -27.13
N VAL A 108 -30.94 -16.25 -26.25
CA VAL A 108 -29.93 -15.18 -26.09
C VAL A 108 -28.55 -15.68 -26.49
N THR A 109 -27.99 -15.13 -27.56
CA THR A 109 -26.63 -15.45 -28.01
C THR A 109 -25.58 -14.54 -27.35
N TYR A 110 -24.36 -15.05 -27.19
CA TYR A 110 -23.22 -14.24 -26.74
C TYR A 110 -22.98 -13.03 -27.66
N GLN A 111 -23.22 -13.17 -28.97
CA GLN A 111 -23.13 -12.08 -29.94
C GLN A 111 -24.16 -10.96 -29.69
N PHE A 112 -25.41 -11.31 -29.33
CA PHE A 112 -26.42 -10.33 -28.94
C PHE A 112 -26.00 -9.53 -27.71
N ILE A 113 -25.42 -10.19 -26.70
CA ILE A 113 -24.88 -9.54 -25.50
C ILE A 113 -23.72 -8.61 -25.85
N GLN A 114 -22.76 -9.06 -26.68
CA GLN A 114 -21.61 -8.24 -27.08
C GLN A 114 -22.04 -6.98 -27.86
N GLU A 115 -22.96 -7.09 -28.82
CA GLU A 115 -23.47 -5.91 -29.53
C GLU A 115 -24.33 -5.00 -28.63
N ARG A 116 -25.05 -5.55 -27.63
CA ARG A 116 -25.73 -4.76 -26.60
C ARG A 116 -24.73 -3.95 -25.77
N VAL A 117 -23.69 -4.59 -25.22
CA VAL A 117 -22.67 -3.95 -24.39
C VAL A 117 -21.92 -2.86 -25.18
N LYS A 118 -21.52 -3.19 -26.41
CA LYS A 118 -20.87 -2.28 -27.35
C LYS A 118 -21.74 -1.04 -27.66
N ARG A 119 -23.04 -1.21 -27.87
CA ARG A 119 -24.00 -0.08 -28.03
C ARG A 119 -24.05 0.79 -26.78
N ALA A 120 -24.20 0.18 -25.61
CA ALA A 120 -24.31 0.90 -24.34
C ALA A 120 -23.04 1.72 -24.03
N ILE A 121 -21.85 1.13 -24.20
CA ILE A 121 -20.56 1.83 -24.00
C ILE A 121 -20.40 2.96 -25.02
N ALA A 122 -20.76 2.73 -26.29
CA ALA A 122 -20.69 3.73 -27.36
C ALA A 122 -21.67 4.91 -27.21
N ARG A 123 -22.65 4.84 -26.29
CA ARG A 123 -23.48 5.99 -25.92
C ARG A 123 -22.58 7.07 -25.30
N LYS A 124 -22.53 8.23 -25.96
CA LYS A 124 -21.83 9.44 -25.51
C LYS A 124 -22.12 9.71 -24.03
N VAL A 125 -21.05 9.90 -23.27
CA VAL A 125 -21.09 10.40 -21.89
C VAL A 125 -20.98 11.92 -21.94
N ASP A 126 -21.92 12.60 -21.30
CA ASP A 126 -21.88 14.06 -21.16
C ASP A 126 -20.97 14.50 -20.02
N LYS A 127 -20.61 15.79 -19.98
CA LYS A 127 -19.80 16.33 -18.88
C LYS A 127 -20.67 16.49 -17.62
N PRO A 128 -20.18 16.10 -16.43
CA PRO A 128 -20.92 16.33 -15.20
C PRO A 128 -21.10 17.83 -14.94
N PHE A 129 -22.29 18.22 -14.51
CA PHE A 129 -22.66 19.60 -14.18
C PHE A 129 -22.46 19.90 -12.68
N GLY A 130 -22.33 21.17 -12.34
CA GLY A 130 -22.43 21.64 -10.95
C GLY A 130 -21.18 21.46 -10.08
N LEU A 131 -20.01 21.18 -10.66
CA LEU A 131 -18.74 21.05 -9.91
C LEU A 131 -18.54 22.22 -8.93
N MET A 132 -18.55 21.91 -7.63
CA MET A 132 -18.33 22.88 -6.56
C MET A 132 -16.88 22.91 -6.08
N HIS A 133 -16.21 21.75 -6.10
CA HIS A 133 -14.80 21.57 -5.74
C HIS A 133 -14.25 20.31 -6.41
N GLU A 134 -13.01 20.38 -6.88
CA GLU A 134 -12.24 19.29 -7.46
C GLU A 134 -11.08 18.98 -6.50
N GLY A 135 -11.02 17.74 -6.03
CA GLY A 135 -9.98 17.24 -5.13
C GLY A 135 -8.86 16.54 -5.91
N THR A 136 -7.63 16.62 -5.42
CA THR A 136 -6.42 16.11 -6.10
C THR A 136 -5.62 15.11 -5.25
N PRO A 137 -6.23 13.99 -4.83
CA PRO A 137 -5.57 13.02 -3.95
C PRO A 137 -4.52 12.19 -4.71
N PRO A 138 -3.54 11.60 -4.00
CA PRO A 138 -2.43 10.87 -4.63
C PRO A 138 -2.82 9.48 -5.15
N GLY A 139 -3.86 8.84 -4.60
CA GLY A 139 -4.28 7.49 -4.95
C GLY A 139 -5.12 7.41 -6.22
N HIS A 140 -4.92 6.35 -7.00
CA HIS A 140 -5.59 6.12 -8.30
C HIS A 140 -6.97 5.42 -8.20
N ASP A 141 -7.29 4.87 -7.04
CA ASP A 141 -8.58 4.24 -6.75
C ASP A 141 -9.69 5.31 -6.53
N ALA A 142 -10.96 4.93 -6.64
CA ALA A 142 -12.08 5.86 -6.52
C ALA A 142 -13.32 5.27 -5.82
N VAL A 143 -14.03 6.11 -5.07
CA VAL A 143 -15.41 5.85 -4.61
C VAL A 143 -16.36 6.92 -5.14
N MET A 144 -17.59 6.53 -5.50
CA MET A 144 -18.58 7.42 -6.12
C MET A 144 -19.98 7.19 -5.53
N GLY A 145 -20.68 8.26 -5.15
CA GLY A 145 -22.02 8.15 -4.55
C GLY A 145 -22.85 9.44 -4.57
N LEU A 146 -24.15 9.31 -4.26
CA LEU A 146 -25.12 10.42 -4.30
C LEU A 146 -25.61 10.82 -2.90
N ALA A 147 -24.85 11.68 -2.24
CA ALA A 147 -25.13 12.22 -0.91
C ALA A 147 -25.90 13.58 -0.96
N SER A 148 -26.99 13.65 -1.73
CA SER A 148 -27.73 14.89 -1.98
C SER A 148 -28.70 15.29 -0.84
N TYR A 149 -28.23 15.22 0.41
CA TYR A 149 -28.99 15.61 1.60
C TYR A 149 -28.84 17.11 1.86
N LYS A 150 -29.93 17.77 2.26
CA LYS A 150 -29.90 19.20 2.60
C LYS A 150 -29.05 19.48 3.84
N ASP A 151 -29.29 18.69 4.89
CA ASP A 151 -28.61 18.75 6.18
C ASP A 151 -27.84 17.43 6.36
N GLY A 152 -26.79 17.24 5.55
CA GLY A 152 -26.11 15.94 5.35
C GLY A 152 -24.96 15.62 6.31
N ARG A 153 -24.68 16.48 7.28
CA ARG A 153 -23.45 16.50 8.10
C ARG A 153 -23.01 15.15 8.65
N ASP A 154 -23.91 14.45 9.33
CA ASP A 154 -23.56 13.18 9.99
C ASP A 154 -23.29 12.09 8.95
N VAL A 155 -24.05 12.06 7.84
CA VAL A 155 -23.79 11.15 6.72
C VAL A 155 -22.43 11.43 6.07
N PHE A 156 -22.08 12.71 5.85
CA PHE A 156 -20.76 13.07 5.34
C PHE A 156 -19.63 12.63 6.30
N ARG A 157 -19.83 12.79 7.61
CA ARG A 157 -18.85 12.39 8.63
C ARG A 157 -18.70 10.88 8.76
N THR A 158 -19.80 10.13 8.82
CA THR A 158 -19.77 8.66 8.83
C THR A 158 -19.11 8.11 7.57
N LEU A 159 -19.50 8.61 6.38
CA LEU A 159 -19.00 8.10 5.10
C LEU A 159 -17.56 8.54 4.81
N VAL A 160 -17.28 9.85 4.75
CA VAL A 160 -15.98 10.40 4.34
C VAL A 160 -14.98 10.32 5.48
N GLY A 161 -15.42 10.50 6.72
CA GLY A 161 -14.60 10.37 7.91
C GLY A 161 -14.06 8.95 8.04
N SER A 162 -14.91 7.93 8.09
CA SER A 162 -14.44 6.53 8.17
C SER A 162 -13.56 6.13 6.98
N LEU A 163 -13.92 6.56 5.76
CA LEU A 163 -13.10 6.29 4.58
C LEU A 163 -11.69 6.87 4.69
N ARG A 164 -11.55 8.14 5.09
CA ARG A 164 -10.23 8.75 5.29
C ARG A 164 -9.51 8.17 6.53
N THR A 165 -10.20 7.98 7.66
CA THR A 165 -9.67 7.34 8.89
C THR A 165 -9.10 5.95 8.62
N SER A 166 -9.74 5.19 7.74
CA SER A 166 -9.24 3.87 7.31
C SER A 166 -7.92 3.91 6.52
N GLY A 167 -7.47 5.09 6.08
CA GLY A 167 -6.27 5.28 5.28
C GLY A 167 -6.48 5.26 3.77
N PHE A 168 -7.71 5.48 3.27
CA PHE A 168 -7.95 5.58 1.84
C PHE A 168 -7.41 6.92 1.27
N ASP A 169 -6.42 6.81 0.40
CA ASP A 169 -5.71 7.92 -0.25
C ASP A 169 -6.21 8.24 -1.66
N GLY A 170 -7.25 7.55 -2.14
CA GLY A 170 -7.82 7.73 -3.48
C GLY A 170 -8.89 8.82 -3.61
N HIS A 171 -9.53 8.87 -4.77
CA HIS A 171 -10.59 9.81 -5.10
C HIS A 171 -11.91 9.50 -4.38
N ILE A 172 -12.48 10.51 -3.72
CA ILE A 172 -13.86 10.47 -3.23
C ILE A 172 -14.67 11.43 -4.09
N ILE A 173 -15.75 10.95 -4.73
CA ILE A 173 -16.59 11.76 -5.62
C ILE A 173 -18.06 11.70 -5.19
N LEU A 174 -18.63 12.85 -4.83
CA LEU A 174 -20.00 12.94 -4.30
C LEU A 174 -20.89 13.90 -5.09
N GLY A 175 -22.10 13.46 -5.42
CA GLY A 175 -23.21 14.36 -5.72
C GLY A 175 -23.82 14.90 -4.42
N VAL A 176 -23.84 16.22 -4.22
CA VAL A 176 -24.33 16.87 -2.99
C VAL A 176 -25.45 17.87 -3.26
N HIS A 177 -26.22 18.20 -2.22
CA HIS A 177 -27.33 19.13 -2.34
C HIS A 177 -26.85 20.54 -2.72
N PRO A 178 -27.54 21.30 -3.61
CA PRO A 178 -27.09 22.63 -4.03
C PRO A 178 -27.00 23.65 -2.88
N GLN A 179 -27.80 23.45 -1.83
CA GLN A 179 -27.81 24.27 -0.60
C GLN A 179 -27.06 23.59 0.56
N ILE A 180 -26.04 22.75 0.26
CA ILE A 180 -25.12 22.22 1.28
C ILE A 180 -24.52 23.36 2.12
N SER A 181 -24.41 23.16 3.43
CA SER A 181 -23.90 24.18 4.36
C SER A 181 -22.44 24.54 4.05
N ASP A 182 -22.01 25.75 4.39
CA ASP A 182 -20.62 26.17 4.20
C ASP A 182 -19.64 25.39 5.11
N GLU A 183 -20.12 24.84 6.22
CA GLU A 183 -19.33 23.98 7.12
C GLU A 183 -19.12 22.58 6.52
N ASP A 184 -20.17 21.97 5.95
CA ASP A 184 -20.07 20.69 5.24
C ASP A 184 -19.23 20.84 3.95
N ARG A 185 -19.41 21.95 3.22
CA ARG A 185 -18.59 22.34 2.06
C ARG A 185 -17.11 22.42 2.45
N ALA A 186 -16.79 23.08 3.56
CA ALA A 186 -15.42 23.21 4.06
C ALA A 186 -14.86 21.86 4.55
N TYR A 187 -15.67 21.02 5.19
CA TYR A 187 -15.29 19.67 5.61
C TYR A 187 -14.95 18.77 4.41
N LEU A 188 -15.83 18.70 3.39
CA LEU A 188 -15.60 17.91 2.19
C LEU A 188 -14.36 18.40 1.42
N ALA A 189 -14.14 19.71 1.34
CA ALA A 189 -12.93 20.27 0.73
C ALA A 189 -11.66 19.99 1.55
N LYS A 190 -11.72 20.01 2.89
CA LYS A 190 -10.59 19.60 3.74
C LYS A 190 -10.23 18.12 3.57
N MET A 191 -11.23 17.29 3.28
CA MET A 191 -11.08 15.84 3.03
C MET A 191 -10.72 15.50 1.57
N ASP A 192 -10.44 16.50 0.74
CA ASP A 192 -10.04 16.36 -0.67
C ASP A 192 -11.06 15.55 -1.49
N VAL A 193 -12.34 15.84 -1.25
CA VAL A 193 -13.49 15.24 -1.94
C VAL A 193 -13.84 16.08 -3.18
N THR A 194 -13.95 15.45 -4.33
CA THR A 194 -14.55 16.09 -5.50
C THR A 194 -16.07 16.08 -5.34
N PHE A 195 -16.76 17.23 -5.40
CA PHE A 195 -18.22 17.26 -5.25
C PHE A 195 -18.97 18.19 -6.21
N TYR A 196 -20.18 17.74 -6.57
CA TYR A 196 -21.03 18.31 -7.61
C TYR A 196 -22.42 18.68 -7.07
N ALA A 197 -22.92 19.85 -7.42
CA ALA A 197 -24.24 20.36 -7.07
C ALA A 197 -25.36 19.66 -7.86
N ILE A 198 -26.23 18.91 -7.17
CA ILE A 198 -27.29 18.13 -7.80
C ILE A 198 -28.61 18.91 -7.77
N GLU A 199 -28.86 19.71 -8.81
CA GLU A 199 -30.11 20.46 -8.95
C GLU A 199 -31.27 19.48 -9.20
N MET A 200 -32.17 19.36 -8.21
CA MET A 200 -33.36 18.51 -8.26
C MET A 200 -34.50 19.21 -9.00
N VAL A 201 -35.15 18.49 -9.90
CA VAL A 201 -36.19 18.99 -10.81
C VAL A 201 -37.32 17.97 -10.97
N PRO A 202 -38.53 18.37 -11.42
CA PRO A 202 -39.57 17.43 -11.82
C PRO A 202 -39.11 16.49 -12.95
N CYS A 203 -39.53 15.24 -12.92
CA CYS A 203 -39.21 14.25 -13.95
C CYS A 203 -39.98 14.46 -15.27
N ASP A 204 -39.44 13.92 -16.36
CA ASP A 204 -40.10 13.85 -17.66
C ASP A 204 -41.40 13.03 -17.61
N LYS A 205 -42.41 13.49 -18.35
CA LYS A 205 -43.75 12.84 -18.37
C LYS A 205 -43.73 11.38 -18.83
N SER A 206 -42.77 11.01 -19.67
CA SER A 206 -42.56 9.61 -20.11
C SER A 206 -42.24 8.63 -18.97
N ILE A 207 -41.88 9.12 -17.78
CA ILE A 207 -41.55 8.31 -16.60
C ILE A 207 -42.36 8.66 -15.34
N SER A 208 -43.09 9.79 -15.32
CA SER A 208 -43.86 10.24 -14.14
C SER A 208 -45.25 9.61 -13.98
N ASP A 209 -45.82 9.04 -15.04
CA ASP A 209 -47.23 8.61 -15.10
C ASP A 209 -47.48 7.26 -14.36
N GLY A 210 -47.02 7.17 -13.11
CA GLY A 210 -47.23 6.02 -12.22
C GLY A 210 -46.76 6.20 -10.77
N GLY A 211 -45.73 7.02 -10.53
CA GLY A 211 -45.01 7.05 -9.25
C GLY A 211 -45.79 7.62 -8.06
N VAL A 212 -45.70 6.95 -6.91
CA VAL A 212 -46.18 7.43 -5.60
C VAL A 212 -45.30 8.60 -5.12
N ASP A 213 -45.91 9.57 -4.42
CA ASP A 213 -45.24 10.80 -3.96
C ASP A 213 -43.92 10.57 -3.22
N GLY A 214 -42.87 11.31 -3.62
CA GLY A 214 -41.56 11.31 -2.98
C GLY A 214 -40.40 11.35 -3.98
N VAL A 215 -39.22 10.87 -3.53
CA VAL A 215 -37.95 10.88 -4.29
C VAL A 215 -38.08 10.19 -5.67
N ARG A 216 -39.02 9.25 -5.82
CA ARG A 216 -39.28 8.53 -7.07
C ARG A 216 -39.96 9.36 -8.17
N ASN A 217 -40.49 10.55 -7.82
CA ASN A 217 -40.97 11.55 -8.79
C ASN A 217 -40.00 12.74 -8.93
N THR A 218 -38.83 12.69 -8.27
CA THR A 218 -37.76 13.68 -8.37
C THR A 218 -36.69 13.21 -9.33
N CYS A 219 -36.24 14.09 -10.22
CA CYS A 219 -35.14 13.86 -11.15
C CYS A 219 -34.02 14.89 -10.93
N THR A 220 -32.93 14.81 -11.68
CA THR A 220 -31.88 15.85 -11.68
C THR A 220 -31.75 16.51 -13.05
N LYS A 221 -31.34 17.78 -13.04
CA LYS A 221 -31.26 18.65 -14.21
C LYS A 221 -30.27 18.14 -15.27
N GLY A 222 -30.73 18.04 -16.51
CA GLY A 222 -30.01 17.40 -17.61
C GLY A 222 -30.13 15.87 -17.65
N ILE A 223 -30.82 15.25 -16.68
CA ILE A 223 -31.13 13.82 -16.63
C ILE A 223 -32.60 13.62 -16.23
N GLU A 224 -33.50 14.49 -16.71
CA GLU A 224 -34.95 14.51 -16.41
C GLU A 224 -35.68 13.20 -16.78
N TYR A 225 -35.06 12.39 -17.64
CA TYR A 225 -35.51 11.08 -18.12
C TYR A 225 -35.14 9.89 -17.21
N LEU A 226 -34.49 10.15 -16.05
CA LEU A 226 -34.22 9.16 -15.00
C LEU A 226 -34.50 9.74 -13.62
N THR A 227 -35.30 9.03 -12.81
CA THR A 227 -35.52 9.37 -11.39
C THR A 227 -34.18 9.43 -10.64
N LEU A 228 -34.09 10.26 -9.60
CA LEU A 228 -32.83 10.58 -8.91
C LEU A 228 -32.08 9.32 -8.43
N GLU A 229 -32.83 8.30 -7.99
CA GLU A 229 -32.37 6.96 -7.61
C GLU A 229 -31.65 6.22 -8.75
N LYS A 230 -32.05 6.41 -10.03
CA LYS A 230 -31.38 5.81 -11.21
C LYS A 230 -30.33 6.75 -11.81
N ALA A 231 -30.58 8.06 -11.77
CA ALA A 231 -29.66 9.06 -12.29
C ALA A 231 -28.28 9.00 -11.62
N ARG A 232 -28.18 8.50 -10.37
CA ARG A 232 -26.89 8.25 -9.68
C ARG A 232 -25.91 7.38 -10.46
N PHE A 233 -26.39 6.43 -11.26
CA PHE A 233 -25.53 5.56 -12.08
C PHE A 233 -25.02 6.29 -13.34
N GLU A 234 -25.85 7.14 -13.96
CA GLU A 234 -25.40 7.99 -15.07
C GLU A 234 -24.45 9.11 -14.59
N MET A 235 -24.75 9.73 -13.45
CA MET A 235 -23.84 10.72 -12.83
C MET A 235 -22.50 10.08 -12.45
N SER A 236 -22.52 8.89 -11.83
CA SER A 236 -21.31 8.08 -11.60
C SER A 236 -20.51 7.84 -12.89
N ARG A 237 -21.18 7.60 -14.02
CA ARG A 237 -20.51 7.43 -15.33
C ARG A 237 -19.86 8.74 -15.78
N GLN A 238 -20.56 9.87 -15.67
CA GLN A 238 -20.03 11.20 -16.00
C GLN A 238 -18.83 11.58 -15.11
N TRP A 239 -18.89 11.28 -13.81
CA TRP A 239 -17.79 11.49 -12.85
C TRP A 239 -16.56 10.64 -13.17
N LEU A 240 -16.74 9.33 -13.43
CA LEU A 240 -15.65 8.45 -13.82
C LEU A 240 -14.98 8.91 -15.12
N HIS A 241 -15.77 9.37 -16.09
CA HIS A 241 -15.23 9.91 -17.35
C HIS A 241 -14.57 11.28 -17.18
N ALA A 242 -14.98 12.11 -16.21
CA ALA A 242 -14.31 13.36 -15.88
C ALA A 242 -12.95 13.11 -15.20
N CYS A 243 -12.93 12.31 -14.12
CA CYS A 243 -11.72 11.98 -13.38
C CYS A 243 -10.74 11.16 -14.25
N LYS A 244 -9.62 11.77 -14.64
CA LYS A 244 -8.61 11.11 -15.50
C LYS A 244 -7.59 10.28 -14.72
N SER A 245 -7.35 10.63 -13.46
CA SER A 245 -6.46 9.96 -12.51
C SER A 245 -7.08 8.75 -11.82
N CYS A 246 -8.41 8.61 -11.86
CA CYS A 246 -9.16 7.45 -11.37
C CYS A 246 -8.94 6.21 -12.27
N THR A 247 -7.73 5.67 -12.30
CA THR A 247 -7.32 4.53 -13.15
C THR A 247 -7.38 3.19 -12.43
N GLY A 248 -7.55 3.18 -11.11
CA GLY A 248 -7.51 1.97 -10.28
C GLY A 248 -8.84 1.22 -10.16
N TRP A 249 -9.10 0.70 -8.96
CA TRP A 249 -10.40 0.17 -8.56
C TRP A 249 -11.41 1.30 -8.34
N VAL A 250 -12.68 1.00 -8.59
CA VAL A 250 -13.79 1.94 -8.50
C VAL A 250 -14.96 1.28 -7.76
N LEU A 251 -15.49 1.96 -6.76
CA LEU A 251 -16.70 1.60 -6.02
C LEU A 251 -17.81 2.59 -6.39
N ALA A 252 -18.94 2.09 -6.90
CA ALA A 252 -20.17 2.84 -7.04
C ALA A 252 -21.13 2.42 -5.92
N MET A 253 -21.66 3.38 -5.15
CA MET A 253 -22.31 3.07 -3.88
C MET A 253 -23.45 4.01 -3.44
N ASP A 254 -24.30 3.47 -2.58
CA ASP A 254 -25.13 4.22 -1.63
C ASP A 254 -24.25 4.98 -0.61
N THR A 255 -24.76 6.07 -0.05
CA THR A 255 -23.97 6.99 0.81
C THR A 255 -24.48 7.12 2.23
N ARG A 256 -25.66 6.58 2.53
CA ARG A 256 -26.43 6.84 3.77
C ARG A 256 -26.06 5.91 4.92
N ASP A 257 -25.76 4.67 4.55
CA ASP A 257 -25.83 3.46 5.35
C ASP A 257 -24.60 2.57 5.07
N ILE A 258 -23.48 3.22 4.73
CA ILE A 258 -22.15 2.63 4.60
C ILE A 258 -21.21 3.19 5.67
N VAL A 259 -20.30 2.34 6.17
CA VAL A 259 -19.10 2.72 6.92
C VAL A 259 -17.90 1.95 6.37
N PHE A 260 -16.70 2.55 6.46
CA PHE A 260 -15.45 1.92 6.06
C PHE A 260 -14.61 1.54 7.28
N GLN A 261 -14.19 0.29 7.34
CA GLN A 261 -13.31 -0.24 8.38
C GLN A 261 -11.84 -0.29 7.93
N ARG A 262 -11.63 -0.39 6.62
CA ARG A 262 -10.33 -0.44 5.92
C ARG A 262 -10.49 0.23 4.55
N PRO A 263 -9.40 0.57 3.84
CA PRO A 263 -9.50 1.10 2.49
C PRO A 263 -10.27 0.10 1.60
N PRO A 264 -11.26 0.55 0.80
CA PRO A 264 -12.32 -0.30 0.24
C PRO A 264 -11.85 -1.49 -0.61
N PHE A 265 -10.64 -1.42 -1.18
CA PHE A 265 -10.06 -2.43 -2.06
C PHE A 265 -8.97 -3.27 -1.37
N THR A 266 -8.85 -3.19 -0.05
CA THR A 266 -7.92 -3.98 0.76
C THR A 266 -8.13 -5.48 0.52
N GLY A 267 -7.04 -6.21 0.26
CA GLY A 267 -7.09 -7.64 -0.05
C GLY A 267 -7.46 -7.98 -1.50
N MET A 268 -7.80 -6.99 -2.34
CA MET A 268 -7.99 -7.21 -3.78
C MET A 268 -6.63 -7.22 -4.53
N PRO A 269 -6.50 -7.95 -5.65
CA PRO A 269 -5.34 -7.84 -6.52
C PRO A 269 -5.26 -6.46 -7.19
N HIS A 270 -4.10 -6.09 -7.71
CA HIS A 270 -3.95 -4.87 -8.51
C HIS A 270 -4.90 -4.88 -9.72
N PRO A 271 -5.56 -3.77 -10.09
CA PRO A 271 -6.57 -3.70 -11.15
C PRO A 271 -6.17 -4.37 -12.48
N ASP A 272 -4.93 -4.16 -12.93
CA ASP A 272 -4.39 -4.75 -14.18
C ASP A 272 -3.96 -6.22 -14.05
N LYS A 273 -3.75 -6.71 -12.82
CA LYS A 273 -3.37 -8.10 -12.52
C LYS A 273 -4.57 -8.98 -12.16
N SER A 274 -5.75 -8.37 -12.00
CA SER A 274 -6.99 -9.08 -11.67
C SER A 274 -7.55 -9.82 -12.89
N PRO A 275 -7.91 -11.12 -12.76
CA PRO A 275 -8.64 -11.82 -13.83
C PRO A 275 -10.06 -11.26 -14.02
N TYR A 276 -10.66 -10.72 -12.96
CA TYR A 276 -11.99 -10.11 -12.96
C TYR A 276 -11.90 -8.59 -13.01
N ASP A 277 -12.70 -7.91 -13.83
CA ASP A 277 -12.79 -6.44 -13.84
C ASP A 277 -14.09 -5.89 -13.24
N LEU A 278 -15.08 -6.74 -12.96
CA LEU A 278 -16.36 -6.37 -12.38
C LEU A 278 -16.81 -7.37 -11.30
N LEU A 279 -17.24 -6.84 -10.15
CA LEU A 279 -17.58 -7.55 -8.92
C LEU A 279 -18.92 -7.05 -8.36
N PHE A 280 -19.92 -7.94 -8.35
CA PHE A 280 -21.22 -7.71 -7.72
C PHE A 280 -21.20 -8.24 -6.29
N ILE A 281 -21.84 -7.56 -5.34
CA ILE A 281 -21.90 -8.01 -3.94
C ILE A 281 -23.17 -8.82 -3.71
N GLU A 282 -23.06 -9.99 -3.07
CA GLU A 282 -24.24 -10.77 -2.64
C GLU A 282 -24.80 -10.23 -1.32
N GLU A 283 -26.10 -9.95 -1.29
CA GLU A 283 -26.84 -9.45 -0.12
C GLU A 283 -27.53 -10.56 0.66
N LEU A 284 -27.99 -11.62 -0.03
CA LEU A 284 -28.71 -12.74 0.60
C LEU A 284 -28.63 -14.03 -0.21
N ALA A 285 -28.07 -15.07 0.40
CA ALA A 285 -27.91 -16.38 -0.23
C ALA A 285 -28.15 -17.55 0.74
N ASN A 286 -28.71 -18.66 0.25
CA ASN A 286 -29.17 -19.78 1.10
C ASN A 286 -28.02 -20.58 1.72
N TYR A 287 -26.87 -20.66 1.03
CA TYR A 287 -25.70 -21.44 1.45
C TYR A 287 -24.79 -20.71 2.47
N THR A 288 -25.19 -19.52 2.91
CA THR A 288 -24.46 -18.65 3.86
C THR A 288 -25.36 -18.13 5.00
N GLN A 289 -26.62 -18.58 5.09
CA GLN A 289 -27.54 -18.20 6.16
C GLN A 289 -27.49 -19.20 7.33
N PRO A 290 -27.38 -18.74 8.60
CA PRO A 290 -27.41 -19.61 9.78
C PRO A 290 -28.73 -20.37 9.93
N GLN A 291 -29.85 -19.71 9.61
CA GLN A 291 -31.17 -20.33 9.56
C GLN A 291 -31.30 -21.21 8.32
N ARG A 292 -31.01 -22.51 8.47
CA ARG A 292 -31.13 -23.52 7.40
C ARG A 292 -32.57 -23.87 7.04
N ASP A 293 -33.52 -23.60 7.95
CA ASP A 293 -34.93 -23.93 7.79
C ASP A 293 -35.70 -22.86 6.98
N ASN A 294 -35.23 -22.66 5.74
CA ASN A 294 -35.91 -21.97 4.64
C ASN A 294 -36.38 -20.50 4.85
N PRO A 295 -35.51 -19.56 5.26
CA PRO A 295 -35.85 -18.14 5.40
C PRO A 295 -36.12 -17.42 4.05
N ARG A 296 -35.67 -17.97 2.91
CA ARG A 296 -35.81 -17.30 1.61
C ARG A 296 -37.27 -17.10 1.20
N THR A 297 -38.12 -18.10 1.48
CA THR A 297 -39.57 -18.03 1.23
C THR A 297 -40.31 -17.06 2.15
N ASP A 298 -39.62 -16.40 3.08
CA ASP A 298 -40.19 -15.34 3.92
C ASP A 298 -39.58 -13.95 3.64
N VAL A 299 -38.36 -13.85 3.10
CA VAL A 299 -37.73 -12.55 2.75
C VAL A 299 -38.02 -12.18 1.30
N THR A 300 -37.73 -13.07 0.35
CA THR A 300 -38.21 -12.98 -1.05
C THR A 300 -39.50 -13.78 -1.21
N GLY A 301 -40.32 -13.81 -0.16
CA GLY A 301 -41.41 -14.76 -0.04
C GLY A 301 -42.51 -14.60 -1.09
N VAL A 302 -43.26 -15.68 -1.30
CA VAL A 302 -44.37 -15.77 -2.27
C VAL A 302 -45.61 -14.92 -1.85
N GLY A 303 -45.44 -14.06 -0.84
CA GLY A 303 -46.36 -12.98 -0.48
C GLY A 303 -45.69 -11.62 -0.25
N ASN A 304 -44.37 -11.48 -0.49
CA ASN A 304 -43.71 -10.17 -0.47
C ASN A 304 -43.97 -9.44 -1.79
N GLY A 305 -45.06 -8.69 -1.82
CA GLY A 305 -45.51 -7.91 -2.98
C GLY A 305 -44.49 -6.88 -3.50
N TRP A 306 -43.45 -6.55 -2.74
CA TRP A 306 -42.37 -5.65 -3.18
C TRP A 306 -41.49 -6.30 -4.25
N TYR A 307 -41.24 -7.62 -4.14
CA TYR A 307 -40.55 -8.39 -5.18
C TYR A 307 -41.51 -8.77 -6.31
N GLN A 308 -42.60 -9.49 -5.98
CA GLN A 308 -43.60 -9.99 -6.94
C GLN A 308 -44.28 -8.88 -7.75
N GLY A 309 -44.32 -7.65 -7.23
CA GLY A 309 -44.99 -6.52 -7.86
C GLY A 309 -44.38 -6.13 -9.21
N SER A 310 -43.06 -6.19 -9.36
CA SER A 310 -42.35 -5.48 -10.44
C SER A 310 -41.43 -6.32 -11.30
N ASP A 311 -40.82 -7.40 -10.81
CA ASP A 311 -39.88 -8.22 -11.61
C ASP A 311 -40.60 -9.01 -12.72
N GLY A 312 -41.56 -9.87 -12.35
CA GLY A 312 -42.43 -10.59 -13.30
C GLY A 312 -43.30 -9.65 -14.13
N GLY A 313 -43.63 -8.46 -13.59
CA GLY A 313 -44.30 -7.40 -14.34
C GLY A 313 -43.47 -6.86 -15.51
N CYS A 314 -42.16 -6.68 -15.34
CA CYS A 314 -41.31 -6.02 -16.34
C CYS A 314 -40.48 -6.98 -17.24
N TYR A 315 -40.21 -8.19 -16.74
CA TYR A 315 -39.42 -9.21 -17.45
C TYR A 315 -40.22 -10.47 -17.81
N GLY A 316 -41.51 -10.54 -17.44
CA GLY A 316 -42.40 -11.66 -17.78
C GLY A 316 -42.13 -12.96 -17.01
N HIS A 317 -41.21 -12.95 -16.06
CA HIS A 317 -40.87 -14.05 -15.16
C HIS A 317 -40.34 -13.48 -13.85
N HIS A 318 -40.59 -14.14 -12.72
CA HIS A 318 -40.01 -13.73 -11.45
C HIS A 318 -38.57 -14.25 -11.30
N PHE A 319 -37.67 -13.41 -10.78
CA PHE A 319 -36.27 -13.79 -10.57
C PHE A 319 -36.13 -15.04 -9.69
N HIS A 320 -36.92 -15.07 -8.61
CA HIS A 320 -36.91 -16.14 -7.60
C HIS A 320 -37.48 -17.47 -8.10
N GLU A 321 -38.30 -17.48 -9.16
CA GLU A 321 -38.78 -18.71 -9.82
C GLU A 321 -37.72 -19.29 -10.76
N LYS A 322 -37.02 -18.43 -11.51
CA LYS A 322 -36.05 -18.84 -12.54
C LYS A 322 -34.67 -19.19 -11.99
N TYR A 323 -34.27 -18.57 -10.87
CA TYR A 323 -32.94 -18.74 -10.27
C TYR A 323 -33.01 -19.00 -8.74
N PRO A 324 -33.79 -20.00 -8.27
CA PRO A 324 -34.16 -20.17 -6.86
C PRO A 324 -32.97 -20.31 -5.89
N ASP A 325 -31.85 -20.87 -6.33
CA ASP A 325 -30.65 -21.09 -5.51
C ASP A 325 -29.60 -19.95 -5.59
N ARG A 326 -29.74 -19.03 -6.56
CA ARG A 326 -28.74 -17.96 -6.82
C ARG A 326 -28.95 -16.77 -5.90
N ALA A 327 -27.87 -16.20 -5.35
CA ALA A 327 -27.91 -15.06 -4.43
C ALA A 327 -28.69 -13.84 -4.95
N ILE A 328 -29.26 -13.07 -4.01
CA ILE A 328 -29.67 -11.68 -4.31
C ILE A 328 -28.41 -10.84 -4.32
N LEU A 329 -28.26 -10.00 -5.34
CA LEU A 329 -27.16 -9.05 -5.47
C LEU A 329 -27.57 -7.67 -4.94
N CYS A 330 -26.69 -7.03 -4.19
CA CYS A 330 -26.86 -5.67 -3.71
C CYS A 330 -26.60 -4.66 -4.85
N SER A 331 -27.55 -3.76 -5.08
CA SER A 331 -27.44 -2.66 -6.05
C SER A 331 -26.73 -1.42 -5.51
N GLY A 332 -26.68 -1.28 -4.17
CA GLY A 332 -26.05 -0.15 -3.49
C GLY A 332 -24.55 -0.27 -3.25
N THR A 333 -23.90 -1.36 -3.68
CA THR A 333 -22.44 -1.50 -3.66
C THR A 333 -21.97 -2.37 -4.82
N ILE A 334 -21.31 -1.77 -5.80
CA ILE A 334 -20.72 -2.45 -6.97
C ILE A 334 -19.26 -2.03 -7.10
N ILE A 335 -18.35 -3.00 -7.32
CA ILE A 335 -16.91 -2.75 -7.46
C ILE A 335 -16.45 -3.18 -8.84
N GLY A 336 -15.57 -2.41 -9.47
CA GLY A 336 -14.90 -2.82 -10.71
C GLY A 336 -13.68 -1.95 -10.98
N ASN A 337 -12.77 -2.39 -11.85
CA ASN A 337 -11.74 -1.48 -12.33
C ASN A 337 -12.36 -0.47 -13.31
N ARG A 338 -11.61 0.56 -13.71
CA ARG A 338 -12.12 1.62 -14.61
C ARG A 338 -12.89 1.11 -15.84
N ARG A 339 -12.48 -0.02 -16.45
CA ARG A 339 -13.18 -0.64 -17.60
C ARG A 339 -14.46 -1.34 -17.16
N GLY A 340 -14.38 -2.22 -16.16
CA GLY A 340 -15.54 -2.99 -15.68
C GLY A 340 -16.65 -2.08 -15.13
N MET A 341 -16.26 -0.99 -14.46
CA MET A 341 -17.21 0.01 -13.94
C MET A 341 -17.88 0.83 -15.06
N ASP A 342 -17.16 1.30 -16.09
CA ASP A 342 -17.82 1.95 -17.24
C ASP A 342 -18.74 0.97 -17.99
N ARG A 343 -18.34 -0.31 -18.14
CA ARG A 343 -19.20 -1.37 -18.70
C ARG A 343 -20.47 -1.55 -17.89
N PHE A 344 -20.38 -1.66 -16.56
CA PHE A 344 -21.54 -1.75 -15.67
C PHE A 344 -22.46 -0.54 -15.79
N LEU A 345 -21.95 0.67 -15.57
CA LEU A 345 -22.75 1.90 -15.53
C LEU A 345 -23.40 2.19 -16.89
N ALA A 346 -22.68 1.97 -18.00
CA ALA A 346 -23.22 2.11 -19.34
C ALA A 346 -24.43 1.18 -19.58
N VAL A 347 -24.27 -0.11 -19.27
CA VAL A 347 -25.25 -1.17 -19.56
C VAL A 347 -26.46 -1.10 -18.62
N PHE A 348 -26.26 -0.78 -17.34
CA PHE A 348 -27.32 -0.65 -16.35
C PHE A 348 -28.23 0.54 -16.68
N VAL A 349 -27.64 1.68 -17.07
CA VAL A 349 -28.41 2.85 -17.55
C VAL A 349 -29.11 2.56 -18.87
N ASP A 350 -28.50 1.84 -19.81
CA ASP A 350 -29.16 1.44 -21.08
C ASP A 350 -30.43 0.60 -20.80
N GLU A 351 -30.42 -0.30 -19.81
CA GLU A 351 -31.63 -1.04 -19.42
C GLU A 351 -32.69 -0.16 -18.73
N PHE A 352 -32.31 0.83 -17.90
CA PHE A 352 -33.29 1.81 -17.39
C PHE A 352 -33.96 2.57 -18.54
N LEU A 353 -33.20 2.96 -19.58
CA LEU A 353 -33.71 3.67 -20.75
C LEU A 353 -34.62 2.79 -21.62
N GLU A 354 -34.30 1.52 -21.84
CA GLU A 354 -35.19 0.60 -22.57
C GLU A 354 -36.45 0.25 -21.74
N ASN A 355 -36.32 0.05 -20.42
CA ASN A 355 -37.46 -0.15 -19.53
C ASN A 355 -38.41 1.06 -19.51
N ASN A 356 -37.85 2.28 -19.53
CA ASN A 356 -38.63 3.52 -19.66
C ASN A 356 -39.38 3.63 -21.01
N LYS A 357 -39.04 2.84 -22.04
CA LYS A 357 -39.80 2.75 -23.30
C LYS A 357 -40.87 1.66 -23.30
N LYS A 358 -40.78 0.65 -22.43
CA LYS A 358 -41.79 -0.43 -22.33
C LYS A 358 -43.17 0.16 -21.99
N ALA A 359 -44.23 -0.46 -22.53
CA ALA A 359 -45.61 0.01 -22.34
C ALA A 359 -46.19 -0.30 -20.95
N ASN A 360 -45.63 -1.27 -20.22
CA ASN A 360 -46.02 -1.54 -18.84
C ASN A 360 -45.45 -0.46 -17.91
N THR A 361 -46.31 0.24 -17.15
CA THR A 361 -45.88 1.27 -16.19
C THR A 361 -44.99 0.71 -15.09
N LYS A 362 -45.13 -0.57 -14.73
CA LYS A 362 -44.26 -1.27 -13.75
C LYS A 362 -42.78 -1.37 -14.15
N CYS A 363 -42.45 -1.02 -15.40
CA CYS A 363 -41.07 -0.90 -15.87
C CYS A 363 -40.47 0.51 -15.72
N LYS A 364 -41.27 1.55 -15.43
CA LYS A 364 -40.71 2.91 -15.37
C LYS A 364 -39.77 3.06 -14.17
N SER A 365 -38.77 3.92 -14.29
CA SER A 365 -37.79 4.21 -13.23
C SER A 365 -38.37 4.76 -11.92
N ALA A 366 -39.65 5.14 -11.89
CA ALA A 366 -40.40 5.46 -10.66
C ALA A 366 -40.94 4.21 -9.94
N GLU A 367 -41.28 3.15 -10.68
CA GLU A 367 -41.97 1.95 -10.17
C GLU A 367 -41.04 0.76 -9.89
N THR A 368 -39.91 0.65 -10.60
CA THR A 368 -38.99 -0.48 -10.47
C THR A 368 -37.77 -0.12 -9.60
N PRO A 369 -37.55 -0.73 -8.42
CA PRO A 369 -36.27 -0.68 -7.71
C PRO A 369 -35.10 -1.18 -8.58
N ASP A 370 -33.91 -0.59 -8.41
CA ASP A 370 -32.73 -0.93 -9.20
C ASP A 370 -32.22 -2.36 -8.89
N GLN A 371 -32.30 -2.78 -7.62
CA GLN A 371 -32.08 -4.15 -7.18
C GLN A 371 -32.87 -5.19 -7.97
N LEU A 372 -34.11 -4.91 -8.40
CA LEU A 372 -34.95 -5.84 -9.16
C LEU A 372 -34.60 -5.87 -10.66
N ILE A 373 -33.93 -4.84 -11.16
CA ILE A 373 -33.36 -4.81 -12.52
C ILE A 373 -32.00 -5.52 -12.54
N LEU A 374 -31.23 -5.40 -11.46
CA LEU A 374 -29.89 -5.98 -11.31
C LEU A 374 -29.88 -7.51 -11.44
N GLN A 375 -30.78 -8.22 -10.76
CA GLN A 375 -30.78 -9.70 -10.74
C GLN A 375 -30.92 -10.32 -12.14
N PRO A 376 -31.99 -10.04 -12.93
CA PRO A 376 -32.13 -10.63 -14.26
C PRO A 376 -31.00 -10.20 -15.19
N MET A 377 -30.51 -8.95 -15.11
CA MET A 377 -29.38 -8.50 -15.93
C MET A 377 -28.08 -9.26 -15.64
N TYR A 378 -27.75 -9.48 -14.36
CA TYR A 378 -26.58 -10.28 -14.00
C TYR A 378 -26.77 -11.73 -14.44
N TYR A 379 -27.84 -12.39 -13.99
CA TYR A 379 -27.97 -13.84 -14.19
C TYR A 379 -28.29 -14.24 -15.63
N SER A 380 -28.77 -13.34 -16.50
CA SER A 380 -28.86 -13.53 -17.95
C SER A 380 -27.61 -13.06 -18.73
N GLY A 381 -26.56 -12.60 -18.04
CA GLY A 381 -25.25 -12.28 -18.61
C GLY A 381 -25.15 -10.95 -19.35
N TYR A 382 -26.14 -10.06 -19.22
CA TYR A 382 -26.28 -8.86 -20.06
C TYR A 382 -25.17 -7.80 -19.90
N PHE A 383 -24.37 -7.88 -18.83
CA PHE A 383 -23.17 -7.05 -18.65
C PHE A 383 -21.98 -7.45 -19.54
N GLY A 384 -22.02 -8.63 -20.18
CA GLY A 384 -20.93 -9.15 -21.00
C GLY A 384 -19.63 -9.43 -20.23
N GLU A 385 -18.61 -9.92 -20.94
CA GLU A 385 -17.33 -10.39 -20.37
C GLU A 385 -17.58 -11.30 -19.15
N ILE A 386 -18.38 -12.35 -19.36
CA ILE A 386 -18.86 -13.27 -18.32
C ILE A 386 -17.69 -13.92 -17.59
N GLU A 387 -16.65 -14.27 -18.35
CA GLU A 387 -15.38 -14.83 -17.87
C GLU A 387 -14.52 -13.84 -17.04
N ARG A 388 -14.88 -12.56 -16.99
CA ARG A 388 -14.20 -11.49 -16.23
C ARG A 388 -15.12 -10.81 -15.21
N THR A 389 -16.32 -11.35 -15.02
CA THR A 389 -17.36 -10.79 -14.15
C THR A 389 -17.75 -11.83 -13.10
N ARG A 390 -17.77 -11.47 -11.81
CA ARG A 390 -18.14 -12.41 -10.73
C ARG A 390 -18.99 -11.77 -9.63
N THR A 391 -19.52 -12.59 -8.74
CA THR A 391 -20.04 -12.16 -7.45
C THR A 391 -18.99 -12.27 -6.33
N SER A 392 -19.19 -11.51 -5.25
CA SER A 392 -18.56 -11.69 -3.95
C SER A 392 -19.54 -12.45 -3.05
N PRO A 393 -19.17 -13.60 -2.46
CA PRO A 393 -20.07 -14.35 -1.59
C PRO A 393 -20.47 -13.53 -0.35
N TRP A 394 -21.72 -13.69 0.10
CA TRP A 394 -22.27 -12.91 1.21
C TRP A 394 -21.53 -13.17 2.52
N GLY A 395 -21.08 -12.10 3.19
CA GLY A 395 -20.23 -12.19 4.38
C GLY A 395 -18.86 -12.81 4.08
N ALA A 396 -18.31 -12.68 2.87
CA ALA A 396 -17.07 -13.37 2.49
C ALA A 396 -16.21 -12.60 1.46
N GLY A 397 -16.24 -11.26 1.47
CA GLY A 397 -15.43 -10.42 0.59
C GLY A 397 -15.37 -8.95 1.03
N PRO A 398 -15.07 -7.99 0.12
CA PRO A 398 -14.74 -6.61 0.49
C PRO A 398 -15.90 -5.81 1.11
N VAL A 399 -17.15 -6.26 0.94
CA VAL A 399 -18.36 -5.65 1.50
C VAL A 399 -19.11 -6.69 2.34
N ASN A 400 -19.45 -6.33 3.57
CA ASN A 400 -20.40 -7.05 4.41
C ASN A 400 -21.75 -6.30 4.43
N THR A 401 -22.76 -6.84 3.75
CA THR A 401 -24.12 -6.30 3.71
C THR A 401 -24.95 -6.89 4.84
N ILE A 402 -25.23 -6.08 5.87
CA ILE A 402 -25.82 -6.55 7.14
C ILE A 402 -27.31 -6.21 7.30
N GLY A 403 -27.94 -5.66 6.26
CA GLY A 403 -29.31 -5.15 6.35
C GLY A 403 -30.36 -6.23 6.61
N VAL A 404 -30.34 -7.31 5.82
CA VAL A 404 -31.36 -8.39 5.94
C VAL A 404 -31.39 -9.06 7.32
N PRO A 405 -30.24 -9.42 7.95
CA PRO A 405 -30.21 -9.95 9.32
C PRO A 405 -30.91 -9.09 10.38
N CYS A 406 -30.97 -7.77 10.20
CA CYS A 406 -31.47 -6.84 11.22
C CYS A 406 -32.96 -6.48 11.08
N VAL A 407 -33.58 -6.70 9.91
CA VAL A 407 -34.99 -6.30 9.64
C VAL A 407 -36.04 -7.16 10.38
N ARG A 408 -35.64 -8.24 11.05
CA ARG A 408 -36.56 -9.12 11.81
C ARG A 408 -36.56 -8.82 13.31
N SER A 409 -37.65 -8.21 13.79
CA SER A 409 -37.97 -8.05 15.21
C SER A 409 -38.30 -9.40 15.89
N GLY A 410 -37.29 -10.25 16.05
CA GLY A 410 -37.43 -11.66 16.44
C GLY A 410 -36.19 -12.34 17.03
N ALA A 411 -35.20 -11.54 17.46
CA ALA A 411 -33.98 -11.93 18.16
C ALA A 411 -32.92 -12.75 17.38
N HIS A 412 -31.64 -12.40 17.63
CA HIS A 412 -30.39 -13.11 17.32
C HIS A 412 -29.83 -13.11 15.87
N SER A 413 -30.62 -12.96 14.79
CA SER A 413 -30.11 -13.23 13.42
C SER A 413 -28.93 -12.40 12.91
N SER A 414 -28.60 -11.24 13.52
CA SER A 414 -27.42 -10.43 13.22
C SER A 414 -26.16 -10.86 13.98
N LEU A 415 -26.30 -11.20 15.27
CA LEU A 415 -25.22 -11.68 16.14
C LEU A 415 -24.68 -13.05 15.70
N ASP A 416 -25.48 -13.82 14.97
CA ASP A 416 -25.06 -15.07 14.32
C ASP A 416 -24.09 -14.85 13.13
N LEU A 417 -23.90 -13.59 12.68
CA LEU A 417 -23.13 -13.23 11.47
C LEU A 417 -22.08 -12.13 11.69
N THR A 418 -22.28 -11.26 12.68
CA THR A 418 -21.33 -10.20 13.04
C THR A 418 -21.06 -10.16 14.53
N GLU A 419 -19.78 -10.02 14.87
CA GLU A 419 -19.27 -9.84 16.22
C GLU A 419 -18.73 -8.40 16.34
N PHE A 420 -19.04 -7.73 17.45
CA PHE A 420 -18.57 -6.38 17.74
C PHE A 420 -17.30 -6.48 18.59
N ASP A 421 -16.17 -6.02 18.04
CA ASP A 421 -14.88 -6.00 18.72
C ASP A 421 -14.75 -4.70 19.53
N GLU A 422 -15.17 -4.77 20.80
CA GLU A 422 -15.11 -3.68 21.78
C GLU A 422 -13.66 -3.20 22.10
N GLU A 423 -12.61 -3.94 21.70
CA GLU A 423 -11.22 -3.50 21.86
C GLU A 423 -10.74 -2.65 20.67
N THR A 424 -11.23 -2.92 19.45
CA THR A 424 -10.79 -2.23 18.22
C THR A 424 -11.83 -1.31 17.57
N GLY A 425 -13.09 -1.35 18.03
CA GLY A 425 -14.21 -0.62 17.43
C GLY A 425 -14.66 -1.19 16.09
N LEU A 426 -14.33 -2.45 15.77
CA LEU A 426 -14.58 -3.07 14.47
C LEU A 426 -15.73 -4.09 14.50
N ILE A 427 -16.47 -4.16 13.40
CA ILE A 427 -17.48 -5.18 13.10
C ILE A 427 -16.79 -6.34 12.39
N LEU A 428 -16.59 -7.43 13.13
CA LEU A 428 -16.05 -8.69 12.64
C LEU A 428 -17.11 -9.51 11.90
N ASN A 429 -16.65 -10.37 10.99
CA ASN A 429 -17.47 -11.12 10.06
C ASN A 429 -17.35 -12.64 10.34
N LEU A 430 -18.39 -13.23 10.94
CA LEU A 430 -18.37 -14.60 11.47
C LEU A 430 -18.42 -15.70 10.41
N ASN A 431 -18.78 -15.37 9.16
CA ASN A 431 -18.75 -16.30 8.02
C ASN A 431 -17.33 -16.64 7.54
N VAL A 432 -16.28 -16.15 8.23
CA VAL A 432 -14.88 -16.25 7.83
C VAL A 432 -14.01 -16.64 9.03
N GLU A 433 -13.09 -17.59 8.83
CA GLU A 433 -12.15 -18.08 9.85
C GLU A 433 -11.22 -16.97 10.39
N ASP A 434 -10.83 -17.11 11.66
CA ASP A 434 -9.97 -16.14 12.34
C ASP A 434 -8.59 -16.02 11.66
N GLY A 435 -8.11 -14.78 11.55
CA GLY A 435 -6.86 -14.46 10.86
C GLY A 435 -6.97 -14.36 9.32
N HIS A 436 -8.09 -14.75 8.71
CA HIS A 436 -8.32 -14.48 7.29
C HIS A 436 -8.48 -12.97 7.01
N PRO A 437 -7.95 -12.41 5.91
CA PRO A 437 -8.02 -10.96 5.65
C PRO A 437 -9.42 -10.36 5.69
N MET A 438 -10.44 -11.11 5.24
CA MET A 438 -11.86 -10.68 5.21
C MET A 438 -12.63 -10.92 6.53
N ARG A 439 -11.98 -11.33 7.63
CA ARG A 439 -12.60 -11.37 8.97
C ARG A 439 -13.01 -9.96 9.44
N ILE A 440 -12.33 -8.93 8.96
CA ILE A 440 -12.78 -7.54 8.98
C ILE A 440 -13.00 -7.13 7.53
N ALA A 441 -14.26 -7.07 7.11
CA ALA A 441 -14.63 -6.58 5.78
C ALA A 441 -14.33 -5.07 5.68
N PRO A 442 -13.61 -4.60 4.65
CA PRO A 442 -13.31 -3.17 4.47
C PRO A 442 -14.52 -2.24 4.48
N ILE A 443 -15.67 -2.71 3.99
CA ILE A 443 -16.91 -1.95 3.88
C ILE A 443 -18.02 -2.69 4.63
N VAL A 444 -18.78 -1.99 5.48
CA VAL A 444 -20.04 -2.48 6.05
C VAL A 444 -21.18 -1.64 5.50
N HIS A 445 -22.20 -2.30 4.95
CA HIS A 445 -23.28 -1.67 4.18
C HIS A 445 -24.65 -2.11 4.70
N GLN A 446 -25.63 -1.21 4.60
CA GLN A 446 -26.99 -1.32 5.13
C GLN A 446 -27.03 -1.31 6.68
N TRP A 447 -26.06 -0.65 7.33
CA TRP A 447 -25.95 -0.64 8.79
C TRP A 447 -27.14 0.05 9.48
N ASP A 448 -27.83 0.97 8.80
CA ASP A 448 -29.00 1.68 9.34
C ASP A 448 -30.20 0.76 9.63
N ARG A 449 -30.20 -0.47 9.14
CA ARG A 449 -31.20 -1.48 9.50
C ARG A 449 -30.97 -2.07 10.88
N CYS A 450 -29.77 -1.91 11.42
CA CYS A 450 -29.30 -2.44 12.70
C CYS A 450 -29.17 -1.34 13.77
N ASN A 451 -29.89 -0.22 13.58
CA ASN A 451 -29.75 1.02 14.35
C ASN A 451 -29.73 0.84 15.89
N ASP A 452 -30.53 -0.09 16.41
CA ASP A 452 -30.70 -0.34 17.85
C ASP A 452 -29.43 -0.92 18.52
N TRP A 453 -28.48 -1.42 17.72
CA TRP A 453 -27.22 -2.01 18.19
C TRP A 453 -26.00 -1.24 17.66
N ILE A 454 -26.06 -0.80 16.41
CA ILE A 454 -24.92 -0.15 15.74
C ILE A 454 -24.74 1.32 16.15
N ASN A 455 -25.82 2.09 16.41
CA ASN A 455 -25.62 3.48 16.86
C ASN A 455 -24.92 3.56 18.23
N PRO A 456 -25.30 2.77 19.27
CA PRO A 456 -24.52 2.70 20.51
C PRO A 456 -23.03 2.41 20.28
N PHE A 457 -22.72 1.38 19.50
CA PHE A 457 -21.33 1.02 19.17
C PHE A 457 -20.58 2.14 18.41
N PHE A 458 -21.22 2.79 17.44
CA PHE A 458 -20.68 3.95 16.70
C PHE A 458 -20.60 5.24 17.52
N ASP A 459 -21.38 5.38 18.59
CA ASP A 459 -21.32 6.49 19.54
C ASP A 459 -20.18 6.29 20.56
N GLU A 460 -19.93 5.05 20.98
CA GLU A 460 -18.83 4.69 21.89
C GLU A 460 -17.46 4.70 21.17
N HIS A 461 -17.38 4.16 19.95
CA HIS A 461 -16.17 4.17 19.09
C HIS A 461 -16.09 5.34 18.10
N ASP A 462 -16.82 6.44 18.37
CA ASP A 462 -16.93 7.61 17.48
C ASP A 462 -15.58 8.23 17.07
N LYS A 463 -14.57 8.13 17.96
CA LYS A 463 -13.21 8.62 17.70
C LYS A 463 -12.42 7.67 16.79
N ASP A 464 -12.55 6.38 17.03
CA ASP A 464 -11.75 5.33 16.38
C ASP A 464 -12.24 5.11 14.94
N LEU A 465 -13.56 5.20 14.73
CA LEU A 465 -14.21 5.06 13.43
C LEU A 465 -14.29 6.36 12.62
N PHE A 466 -14.58 7.51 13.24
CA PHE A 466 -14.92 8.75 12.51
C PHE A 466 -14.02 9.95 12.81
N GLY A 467 -13.02 9.79 13.70
CA GLY A 467 -12.21 10.91 14.19
C GLY A 467 -12.95 11.82 15.17
N GLY A 468 -14.15 11.45 15.62
CA GLY A 468 -14.96 12.12 16.63
C GLY A 468 -15.89 13.22 16.10
N ARG A 469 -17.20 13.06 16.25
CA ARG A 469 -18.25 14.07 15.99
C ARG A 469 -18.01 15.39 16.74
N HIS A 470 -17.38 15.32 17.92
CA HIS A 470 -17.06 16.47 18.77
C HIS A 470 -15.63 17.02 18.59
N THR A 471 -14.80 16.42 17.72
CA THR A 471 -13.43 16.89 17.47
C THR A 471 -13.45 18.20 16.67
N PRO A 472 -12.74 19.26 17.13
CA PRO A 472 -12.63 20.53 16.41
C PRO A 472 -12.10 20.38 14.96
N LEU A 473 -12.64 21.23 14.07
CA LEU A 473 -12.39 21.16 12.62
C LEU A 473 -10.94 21.38 12.19
N ASP A 474 -10.08 21.95 13.04
CA ASP A 474 -8.65 22.06 12.84
C ASP A 474 -7.91 20.72 13.09
N GLN A 475 -8.39 19.90 14.03
CA GLN A 475 -7.73 18.68 14.51
C GLN A 475 -7.96 17.43 13.64
N ILE A 476 -9.05 17.36 12.86
CA ILE A 476 -9.29 16.22 11.96
C ILE A 476 -8.32 16.29 10.77
N MET A 477 -7.18 15.61 10.84
CA MET A 477 -6.09 15.68 9.86
C MET A 477 -6.29 14.68 8.69
N PRO A 478 -5.75 14.95 7.49
CA PRO A 478 -5.57 13.91 6.48
C PRO A 478 -4.68 12.81 7.05
N VAL A 479 -5.10 11.57 6.86
CA VAL A 479 -4.73 10.45 7.73
C VAL A 479 -3.33 9.90 7.42
N PRO A 480 -2.39 9.94 8.39
CA PRO A 480 -1.01 9.52 8.15
C PRO A 480 -0.73 8.08 8.63
N TRP A 481 -1.77 7.33 9.03
CA TRP A 481 -1.69 6.01 9.66
C TRP A 481 -1.26 4.85 8.73
N ILE A 482 -0.77 5.12 7.51
CA ILE A 482 -0.44 4.08 6.53
C ILE A 482 0.82 3.31 6.97
N PHE A 483 0.63 2.09 7.46
CA PHE A 483 1.67 1.09 7.72
C PHE A 483 1.29 -0.24 7.08
N THR A 484 2.09 -0.73 6.13
CA THR A 484 1.76 -1.89 5.29
C THR A 484 2.79 -3.03 5.41
N PRO A 485 3.03 -3.60 6.61
CA PRO A 485 4.05 -4.63 6.82
C PRO A 485 3.83 -5.88 5.95
N GLN A 486 2.57 -6.19 5.64
CA GLN A 486 2.22 -7.31 4.76
C GLN A 486 2.74 -7.15 3.32
N ASN A 487 3.09 -5.94 2.88
CA ASN A 487 3.67 -5.73 1.55
C ASN A 487 5.11 -6.25 1.48
N VAL A 488 5.91 -6.11 2.55
CA VAL A 488 7.24 -6.75 2.63
C VAL A 488 7.09 -8.27 2.66
N LEU A 489 6.18 -8.80 3.48
CA LEU A 489 5.89 -10.24 3.57
C LEU A 489 5.36 -10.87 2.26
N ASN A 490 4.83 -10.05 1.35
CA ASN A 490 4.33 -10.47 0.04
C ASN A 490 5.34 -10.17 -1.10
N GLY A 491 6.57 -9.76 -0.81
CA GLY A 491 7.58 -9.36 -1.80
C GLY A 491 7.27 -8.06 -2.56
N ARG A 492 6.22 -7.32 -2.16
CA ARG A 492 5.76 -6.08 -2.79
C ARG A 492 6.47 -4.87 -2.20
N LEU A 493 7.79 -4.81 -2.39
CA LEU A 493 8.63 -3.79 -1.77
C LEU A 493 8.29 -2.37 -2.22
N ASP A 494 7.91 -2.17 -3.49
CA ASP A 494 7.47 -0.88 -4.01
C ASP A 494 6.13 -0.41 -3.41
N ASP A 495 5.28 -1.35 -2.97
CA ASP A 495 4.01 -1.07 -2.28
C ASP A 495 4.24 -0.78 -0.77
N TYR A 496 5.47 -0.87 -0.24
CA TYR A 496 5.71 -0.70 1.20
C TYR A 496 5.64 0.76 1.66
N VAL A 497 4.83 0.99 2.70
CA VAL A 497 4.64 2.29 3.32
C VAL A 497 4.67 2.14 4.84
N SER A 498 5.38 3.04 5.51
CA SER A 498 5.43 3.15 6.98
C SER A 498 5.46 4.64 7.36
N LEU A 499 4.35 5.35 7.12
CA LEU A 499 4.25 6.79 7.34
C LEU A 499 4.28 7.15 8.84
N PRO A 500 4.75 8.35 9.20
CA PRO A 500 4.70 8.88 10.57
C PRO A 500 3.30 8.91 11.17
N VAL A 501 3.18 8.69 12.47
CA VAL A 501 1.97 8.94 13.26
C VAL A 501 2.17 10.22 14.09
N LEU A 502 1.41 11.25 13.75
CA LEU A 502 1.47 12.54 14.45
C LEU A 502 1.01 12.39 15.92
N ASP A 503 1.76 13.00 16.84
CA ASP A 503 1.36 13.07 18.26
C ASP A 503 0.01 13.81 18.40
N ASP A 504 -0.82 13.41 19.36
CA ASP A 504 -2.20 13.92 19.53
C ASP A 504 -2.29 15.45 19.74
N ASN A 505 -1.17 16.06 20.16
CA ASN A 505 -1.03 17.49 20.43
C ASN A 505 -0.20 18.24 19.36
N VAL A 506 0.13 17.59 18.23
CA VAL A 506 0.98 18.15 17.17
C VAL A 506 0.20 18.32 15.87
N THR A 507 -0.01 19.57 15.48
CA THR A 507 -0.66 19.91 14.21
C THR A 507 0.34 19.96 13.05
N TYR A 508 -0.14 19.77 11.82
CA TYR A 508 0.65 19.95 10.61
C TYR A 508 1.30 21.35 10.53
N GLN A 509 0.58 22.39 10.97
CA GLN A 509 1.10 23.77 10.99
C GLN A 509 2.28 23.94 11.97
N PHE A 510 2.25 23.28 13.13
CA PHE A 510 3.39 23.26 14.06
C PHE A 510 4.62 22.61 13.42
N ILE A 511 4.44 21.50 12.69
CA ILE A 511 5.54 20.84 11.98
C ILE A 511 6.09 21.74 10.87
N GLN A 512 5.24 22.38 10.06
CA GLN A 512 5.69 23.27 8.99
C GLN A 512 6.46 24.49 9.52
N GLU A 513 5.97 25.18 10.56
CA GLU A 513 6.70 26.29 11.18
C GLU A 513 7.98 25.83 11.89
N ARG A 514 8.02 24.60 12.44
CA ARG A 514 9.25 23.98 12.96
C ARG A 514 10.29 23.76 11.84
N VAL A 515 9.91 23.09 10.75
CA VAL A 515 10.80 22.80 9.62
C VAL A 515 11.35 24.10 9.02
N LYS A 516 10.47 25.08 8.80
CA LYS A 516 10.80 26.43 8.33
C LYS A 516 11.80 27.14 9.25
N ARG A 517 11.60 27.11 10.58
CA ARG A 517 12.55 27.66 11.56
C ARG A 517 13.92 26.98 11.49
N ALA A 518 13.95 25.65 11.47
CA ALA A 518 15.19 24.88 11.45
C ALA A 518 16.01 25.12 10.15
N ILE A 519 15.34 25.16 9.00
CA ILE A 519 15.96 25.46 7.69
C ILE A 519 16.50 26.90 7.66
N ALA A 520 15.75 27.86 8.23
CA ALA A 520 16.12 29.27 8.32
C ALA A 520 17.24 29.56 9.34
N ARG A 521 17.55 28.64 10.27
CA ARG A 521 18.73 28.76 11.15
C ARG A 521 19.98 28.95 10.29
N LYS A 522 20.74 30.01 10.59
CA LYS A 522 22.05 30.27 9.97
C LYS A 522 22.95 29.04 10.16
N VAL A 523 23.59 28.64 9.08
CA VAL A 523 24.66 27.63 9.05
C VAL A 523 25.94 28.38 8.74
N ASP A 524 26.96 28.17 9.56
CA ASP A 524 28.27 28.77 9.35
C ASP A 524 29.07 28.03 8.26
N LYS A 525 30.16 28.65 7.78
CA LYS A 525 31.00 28.00 6.76
C LYS A 525 31.79 26.85 7.41
N PRO A 526 32.00 25.72 6.72
CA PRO A 526 32.88 24.69 7.23
C PRO A 526 34.31 25.22 7.33
N PHE A 527 35.01 24.79 8.38
CA PHE A 527 36.37 25.22 8.71
C PHE A 527 37.36 24.06 8.52
N GLY A 528 38.66 24.35 8.47
CA GLY A 528 39.70 23.32 8.44
C GLY A 528 39.85 22.58 7.11
N LEU A 529 39.29 23.08 5.99
CA LEU A 529 39.47 22.49 4.65
C LEU A 529 40.95 22.27 4.34
N MET A 530 41.36 21.01 4.14
CA MET A 530 42.72 20.62 3.78
C MET A 530 42.86 20.40 2.27
N HIS A 531 41.85 19.80 1.66
CA HIS A 531 41.79 19.52 0.22
C HIS A 531 40.33 19.53 -0.25
N GLU A 532 40.10 20.12 -1.42
CA GLU A 532 38.84 20.09 -2.16
C GLU A 532 39.02 19.20 -3.39
N GLY A 533 38.26 18.10 -3.45
CA GLY A 533 38.23 17.19 -4.59
C GLY A 533 37.23 17.64 -5.65
N THR A 534 37.51 17.34 -6.92
CA THR A 534 36.71 17.75 -8.08
C THR A 534 36.25 16.56 -8.94
N PRO A 535 35.50 15.59 -8.37
CA PRO A 535 35.03 14.43 -9.10
C PRO A 535 33.90 14.79 -10.09
N PRO A 536 33.65 13.97 -11.12
CA PRO A 536 32.71 14.29 -12.19
C PRO A 536 31.24 14.08 -11.82
N GLY A 537 30.92 13.23 -10.84
CA GLY A 537 29.56 12.90 -10.44
C GLY A 537 28.93 13.90 -9.46
N HIS A 538 27.61 14.09 -9.57
CA HIS A 538 26.84 15.05 -8.77
C HIS A 538 26.33 14.51 -7.42
N ASP A 539 26.40 13.19 -7.22
CA ASP A 539 26.04 12.53 -5.96
C ASP A 539 27.10 12.79 -4.88
N ALA A 540 26.76 12.61 -3.60
CA ALA A 540 27.63 12.91 -2.47
C ALA A 540 27.54 11.90 -1.32
N VAL A 541 28.67 11.63 -0.68
CA VAL A 541 28.81 10.76 0.50
C VAL A 541 29.56 11.52 1.58
N MET A 542 29.00 11.63 2.78
CA MET A 542 29.50 12.47 3.87
C MET A 542 29.63 11.69 5.19
N GLY A 543 30.77 11.83 5.87
CA GLY A 543 31.02 11.13 7.13
C GLY A 543 32.14 11.76 7.98
N LEU A 544 32.23 11.30 9.23
CA LEU A 544 33.24 11.75 10.20
C LEU A 544 34.19 10.60 10.59
N ALA A 545 35.46 10.74 10.22
CA ALA A 545 36.54 9.79 10.49
C ALA A 545 37.70 10.45 11.26
N SER A 546 37.39 11.29 12.27
CA SER A 546 38.38 12.02 13.06
C SER A 546 39.01 11.23 14.23
N TYR A 547 38.78 9.92 14.29
CA TYR A 547 39.34 9.04 15.32
C TYR A 547 40.85 8.86 15.13
N LYS A 548 41.61 8.95 16.24
CA LYS A 548 43.08 9.01 16.21
C LYS A 548 43.73 7.80 15.51
N ASP A 549 43.16 6.62 15.72
CA ASP A 549 43.64 5.35 15.15
C ASP A 549 42.78 4.89 13.95
N GLY A 550 41.90 5.77 13.42
CA GLY A 550 40.90 5.48 12.38
C GLY A 550 41.45 5.29 10.96
N ARG A 551 42.72 4.94 10.79
CA ARG A 551 43.39 4.83 9.49
C ARG A 551 42.75 3.79 8.58
N ASP A 552 42.58 2.58 9.11
CA ASP A 552 42.00 1.47 8.34
C ASP A 552 40.51 1.71 8.05
N VAL A 553 39.83 2.47 8.90
CA VAL A 553 38.42 2.86 8.74
C VAL A 553 38.21 3.67 7.46
N PHE A 554 38.82 4.86 7.34
CA PHE A 554 38.58 5.68 6.13
C PHE A 554 39.21 5.07 4.87
N ARG A 555 40.29 4.27 4.97
CA ARG A 555 40.84 3.52 3.83
C ARG A 555 39.88 2.43 3.34
N THR A 556 39.24 1.68 4.25
CA THR A 556 38.20 0.69 3.92
C THR A 556 37.00 1.36 3.26
N LEU A 557 36.55 2.49 3.81
CA LEU A 557 35.43 3.29 3.33
C LEU A 557 35.66 3.88 1.92
N VAL A 558 36.74 4.65 1.74
CA VAL A 558 37.07 5.32 0.47
C VAL A 558 37.50 4.30 -0.59
N GLY A 559 38.23 3.26 -0.18
CA GLY A 559 38.67 2.17 -1.04
C GLY A 559 37.49 1.42 -1.65
N SER A 560 36.53 0.99 -0.84
CA SER A 560 35.33 0.31 -1.34
C SER A 560 34.44 1.23 -2.19
N LEU A 561 34.25 2.51 -1.80
CA LEU A 561 33.55 3.50 -2.64
C LEU A 561 34.14 3.60 -4.05
N ARG A 562 35.43 3.95 -4.17
CA ARG A 562 36.07 4.16 -5.48
C ARG A 562 36.25 2.86 -6.26
N THR A 563 36.49 1.72 -5.59
CA THR A 563 36.59 0.39 -6.25
C THR A 563 35.24 -0.06 -6.81
N SER A 564 34.13 0.25 -6.12
CA SER A 564 32.77 -0.01 -6.62
C SER A 564 32.40 0.81 -7.87
N GLY A 565 33.19 1.83 -8.21
CA GLY A 565 32.96 2.74 -9.32
C GLY A 565 32.16 4.00 -8.99
N PHE A 566 32.04 4.37 -7.70
CA PHE A 566 31.39 5.63 -7.33
C PHE A 566 32.23 6.84 -7.78
N ASP A 567 31.62 7.71 -8.58
CA ASP A 567 32.25 8.86 -9.23
C ASP A 567 31.79 10.23 -8.69
N GLY A 568 30.96 10.25 -7.64
CA GLY A 568 30.53 11.47 -6.96
C GLY A 568 31.50 12.00 -5.91
N HIS A 569 31.05 13.00 -5.17
CA HIS A 569 31.78 13.62 -4.07
C HIS A 569 31.90 12.70 -2.86
N ILE A 570 33.11 12.52 -2.34
CA ILE A 570 33.35 11.95 -1.02
C ILE A 570 33.82 13.10 -0.13
N ILE A 571 33.17 13.31 1.02
CA ILE A 571 33.47 14.41 1.95
C ILE A 571 33.69 13.86 3.36
N LEU A 572 34.88 14.07 3.92
CA LEU A 572 35.26 13.52 5.23
C LEU A 572 35.77 14.59 6.21
N GLY A 573 35.29 14.55 7.44
CA GLY A 573 35.99 15.14 8.59
C GLY A 573 37.09 14.19 9.07
N VAL A 574 38.34 14.62 9.11
CA VAL A 574 39.51 13.81 9.49
C VAL A 574 40.25 14.39 10.70
N HIS A 575 41.11 13.59 11.34
CA HIS A 575 41.91 14.05 12.46
C HIS A 575 42.99 15.05 11.99
N PRO A 576 43.26 16.17 12.69
CA PRO A 576 44.24 17.17 12.25
C PRO A 576 45.69 16.69 12.18
N GLN A 577 46.00 15.52 12.77
CA GLN A 577 47.31 14.86 12.72
C GLN A 577 47.29 13.63 11.79
N ILE A 578 46.44 13.63 10.75
CA ILE A 578 46.43 12.62 9.69
C ILE A 578 47.79 12.57 8.96
N SER A 579 48.33 11.37 8.74
CA SER A 579 49.69 11.22 8.19
C SER A 579 49.80 11.71 6.75
N ASP A 580 50.98 12.16 6.32
CA ASP A 580 51.22 12.60 4.93
C ASP A 580 50.89 11.49 3.91
N GLU A 581 51.10 10.22 4.28
CA GLU A 581 50.77 9.05 3.45
C GLU A 581 49.25 8.87 3.29
N ASP A 582 48.48 9.16 4.36
CA ASP A 582 47.02 9.13 4.35
C ASP A 582 46.41 10.34 3.63
N GLN A 583 47.00 11.53 3.79
CA GLN A 583 46.62 12.72 3.01
C GLN A 583 46.86 12.47 1.51
N ALA A 584 48.02 11.93 1.14
CA ALA A 584 48.34 11.58 -0.25
C ALA A 584 47.43 10.46 -0.81
N TYR A 585 46.91 9.57 0.04
CA TYR A 585 45.87 8.61 -0.34
C TYR A 585 44.52 9.30 -0.62
N LEU A 586 44.05 10.18 0.28
CA LEU A 586 42.78 10.88 0.12
C LEU A 586 42.78 11.84 -1.09
N VAL A 587 43.88 12.55 -1.33
CA VAL A 587 44.08 13.37 -2.54
C VAL A 587 44.06 12.49 -3.80
N ARG A 588 44.72 11.32 -3.80
CA ARG A 588 44.71 10.40 -4.94
C ARG A 588 43.33 9.80 -5.23
N MET A 589 42.48 9.69 -4.21
CA MET A 589 41.09 9.19 -4.32
C MET A 589 40.06 10.30 -4.58
N ASP A 590 40.50 11.53 -4.81
CA ASP A 590 39.65 12.70 -5.10
C ASP A 590 38.57 12.91 -4.02
N VAL A 591 39.03 13.00 -2.78
CA VAL A 591 38.21 13.18 -1.57
C VAL A 591 38.36 14.62 -1.05
N THR A 592 37.25 15.30 -0.81
CA THR A 592 37.25 16.57 -0.07
C THR A 592 37.39 16.26 1.42
N PHE A 593 38.38 16.83 2.12
CA PHE A 593 38.53 16.58 3.56
C PHE A 593 38.90 17.81 4.40
N TYR A 594 38.40 17.78 5.64
CA TYR A 594 38.45 18.87 6.62
C TYR A 594 39.11 18.38 7.93
N ALA A 595 40.09 19.12 8.45
CA ALA A 595 40.70 18.88 9.75
C ALA A 595 39.75 19.25 10.90
N ILE A 596 39.28 18.25 11.64
CA ILE A 596 38.34 18.43 12.75
C ILE A 596 39.11 18.53 14.07
N GLU A 597 39.41 19.77 14.49
CA GLU A 597 40.03 20.03 15.79
C GLU A 597 39.07 19.63 16.92
N MET A 598 39.44 18.56 17.63
CA MET A 598 38.67 18.04 18.77
C MET A 598 38.99 18.84 20.03
N VAL A 599 37.95 19.32 20.70
CA VAL A 599 38.02 20.19 21.88
C VAL A 599 37.06 19.71 22.98
N PRO A 600 37.24 20.09 24.26
CA PRO A 600 36.24 19.86 25.29
C PRO A 600 34.91 20.52 24.93
N CYS A 601 33.80 19.84 25.22
CA CYS A 601 32.46 20.39 25.02
C CYS A 601 32.12 21.56 25.98
N ASP A 602 31.12 22.34 25.59
CA ASP A 602 30.53 23.38 26.43
C ASP A 602 29.85 22.75 27.67
N LYS A 603 30.07 23.35 28.84
CA LYS A 603 29.50 22.88 30.12
C LYS A 603 27.97 22.78 30.09
N SER A 604 27.31 23.63 29.31
CA SER A 604 25.86 23.56 29.09
C SER A 604 25.39 22.18 28.62
N ILE A 605 26.23 21.39 27.94
CA ILE A 605 25.92 20.04 27.46
C ILE A 605 26.66 18.89 28.18
N SER A 606 27.69 19.18 28.97
CA SER A 606 28.45 18.15 29.72
C SER A 606 28.99 18.68 31.07
N ASP A 607 28.39 18.24 32.19
CA ASP A 607 28.82 18.52 33.57
C ASP A 607 29.52 17.31 34.22
N GLY A 608 30.36 16.58 33.46
CA GLY A 608 31.30 15.59 34.01
C GLY A 608 30.93 14.10 33.89
N GLY A 609 30.31 13.67 32.78
CA GLY A 609 30.06 12.25 32.50
C GLY A 609 31.33 11.46 32.20
N VAL A 610 31.33 10.14 32.46
CA VAL A 610 32.51 9.27 32.29
C VAL A 610 32.49 8.60 30.91
N ASP A 611 33.06 9.26 29.88
CA ASP A 611 33.98 8.63 28.89
C ASP A 611 34.53 9.65 27.84
N GLY A 612 35.59 9.28 27.13
CA GLY A 612 36.36 10.20 26.26
C GLY A 612 35.61 10.81 25.08
N VAL A 613 34.81 10.03 24.34
CA VAL A 613 34.19 10.50 23.09
C VAL A 613 32.99 11.42 23.34
N ARG A 614 32.18 11.14 24.37
CA ARG A 614 30.94 11.90 24.67
C ARG A 614 31.16 13.24 25.36
N ASN A 615 32.38 13.51 25.85
CA ASN A 615 32.80 14.83 26.34
C ASN A 615 33.66 15.60 25.31
N THR A 616 33.87 15.02 24.11
CA THR A 616 34.62 15.63 23.02
C THR A 616 33.65 16.25 22.00
N CYS A 617 33.97 17.46 21.56
CA CYS A 617 33.23 18.23 20.58
C CYS A 617 34.16 18.67 19.43
N ALA A 618 33.58 19.11 18.31
CA ALA A 618 34.32 19.80 17.26
C ALA A 618 34.42 21.30 17.56
N LYS A 619 35.57 21.91 17.29
CA LYS A 619 35.79 23.35 17.46
C LYS A 619 34.82 24.19 16.64
N GLY A 620 34.28 25.26 17.22
CA GLY A 620 33.18 26.04 16.63
C GLY A 620 31.80 25.35 16.68
N ILE A 621 31.73 24.13 17.21
CA ILE A 621 30.49 23.35 17.44
C ILE A 621 30.54 22.74 18.86
N GLU A 622 31.11 23.46 19.83
CA GLU A 622 31.30 23.03 21.23
C GLU A 622 29.97 22.71 21.94
N TYR A 623 28.85 23.13 21.37
CA TYR A 623 27.49 22.90 21.83
C TYR A 623 26.85 21.58 21.31
N LEU A 624 27.59 20.74 20.56
CA LEU A 624 27.19 19.38 20.18
C LEU A 624 28.36 18.41 20.32
N THR A 625 28.15 17.33 21.07
CA THR A 625 29.09 16.20 21.17
C THR A 625 29.46 15.68 19.78
N LEU A 626 30.68 15.19 19.59
CA LEU A 626 31.24 14.84 18.27
C LEU A 626 30.32 13.90 17.45
N GLU A 627 29.67 12.94 18.14
CA GLU A 627 28.62 12.02 17.65
C GLU A 627 27.43 12.75 16.97
N LYS A 628 27.07 13.94 17.46
CA LYS A 628 25.94 14.76 16.96
C LYS A 628 26.40 15.93 16.10
N GLY A 629 27.58 16.47 16.39
CA GLY A 629 28.27 17.46 15.58
C GLY A 629 28.49 17.01 14.13
N ARG A 630 28.61 15.69 13.87
CA ARG A 630 28.68 15.13 12.51
C ARG A 630 27.52 15.55 11.60
N PHE A 631 26.31 15.71 12.14
CA PHE A 631 25.15 16.12 11.36
C PHE A 631 25.18 17.62 11.03
N GLU A 632 25.63 18.48 11.95
CA GLU A 632 25.83 19.90 11.68
C GLU A 632 27.01 20.13 10.71
N MET A 633 28.12 19.41 10.88
CA MET A 633 29.25 19.45 9.93
C MET A 633 28.80 18.99 8.54
N SER A 634 28.03 17.91 8.42
CA SER A 634 27.44 17.47 7.15
C SER A 634 26.54 18.54 6.52
N ARG A 635 25.82 19.32 7.34
CA ARG A 635 25.00 20.45 6.85
C ARG A 635 25.85 21.60 6.32
N GLN A 636 26.97 21.90 6.98
CA GLN A 636 27.95 22.89 6.51
C GLN A 636 28.59 22.42 5.19
N TRP A 637 28.98 21.15 5.09
CA TRP A 637 29.56 20.55 3.89
C TRP A 637 28.59 20.52 2.71
N LEU A 638 27.34 20.10 2.91
CA LEU A 638 26.29 20.09 1.89
C LEU A 638 25.99 21.50 1.35
N ARG A 639 25.95 22.50 2.23
CA ARG A 639 25.74 23.90 1.82
C ARG A 639 26.97 24.51 1.13
N ALA A 640 28.18 24.05 1.43
CA ALA A 640 29.42 24.49 0.77
C ALA A 640 29.63 23.83 -0.61
N CYS A 641 29.42 22.51 -0.72
CA CYS A 641 29.52 21.79 -1.99
C CYS A 641 28.36 22.20 -2.90
N THR A 642 28.61 23.06 -3.89
CA THR A 642 27.57 23.55 -4.82
C THR A 642 27.24 22.54 -5.92
N SER A 643 28.18 21.68 -6.30
CA SER A 643 28.06 20.61 -7.30
C SER A 643 27.36 19.35 -6.80
N CYS A 644 27.22 19.18 -5.47
CA CYS A 644 26.49 18.08 -4.82
C CYS A 644 24.96 18.21 -5.02
N THR A 645 24.48 18.11 -6.26
CA THR A 645 23.07 18.27 -6.64
C THR A 645 22.29 16.97 -6.71
N GLY A 646 22.97 15.83 -6.65
CA GLY A 646 22.38 14.49 -6.75
C GLY A 646 21.80 13.95 -5.44
N TRP A 647 21.91 12.64 -5.26
CA TRP A 647 21.68 11.96 -3.98
C TRP A 647 22.80 12.26 -2.99
N VAL A 648 22.45 12.32 -1.71
CA VAL A 648 23.35 12.58 -0.60
C VAL A 648 23.19 11.49 0.46
N LEU A 649 24.30 10.88 0.85
CA LEU A 649 24.41 9.93 1.95
C LEU A 649 25.12 10.60 3.13
N VAL A 650 24.53 10.57 4.32
CA VAL A 650 25.16 10.96 5.59
C VAL A 650 25.19 9.75 6.51
N MET A 651 26.36 9.46 7.09
CA MET A 651 26.61 8.16 7.73
C MET A 651 27.69 8.18 8.84
N ASP A 652 27.72 7.12 9.65
CA ASP A 652 28.93 6.72 10.38
C ASP A 652 29.98 6.17 9.39
N THR A 653 31.25 6.20 9.75
CA THR A 653 32.33 5.73 8.86
C THR A 653 32.93 4.39 9.29
N ARG A 654 32.72 3.99 10.55
CA ARG A 654 33.47 2.90 11.20
C ARG A 654 33.05 1.51 10.73
N ASP A 655 31.78 1.35 10.44
CA ASP A 655 31.06 0.09 10.33
C ASP A 655 30.28 -0.03 9.01
N ILE A 656 30.77 0.63 7.95
CA ILE A 656 30.23 0.58 6.58
C ILE A 656 31.23 -0.01 5.59
N VAL A 657 30.71 -0.73 4.59
CA VAL A 657 31.43 -1.11 3.35
C VAL A 657 30.51 -0.94 2.13
N PHE A 658 31.08 -0.63 0.98
CA PHE A 658 30.35 -0.45 -0.28
C PHE A 658 30.62 -1.60 -1.25
N GLN A 659 29.55 -2.23 -1.73
CA GLN A 659 29.58 -3.32 -2.71
C GLN A 659 29.35 -2.81 -4.15
N ARG A 660 28.65 -1.67 -4.26
CA ARG A 660 28.27 -0.98 -5.51
C ARG A 660 28.21 0.53 -5.23
N PRO A 661 28.14 1.39 -6.25
CA PRO A 661 27.92 2.82 -6.05
C PRO A 661 26.63 3.02 -5.22
N PRO A 662 26.65 3.85 -4.14
CA PRO A 662 25.65 3.82 -3.07
C PRO A 662 24.20 4.00 -3.50
N PHE A 663 23.96 4.71 -4.60
CA PHE A 663 22.63 5.04 -5.11
C PHE A 663 22.19 4.15 -6.29
N THR A 664 22.90 3.04 -6.53
CA THR A 664 22.58 2.07 -7.59
C THR A 664 21.16 1.53 -7.42
N GLY A 665 20.33 1.68 -8.45
CA GLY A 665 18.94 1.23 -8.45
C GLY A 665 17.95 2.19 -7.78
N MET A 666 18.40 3.35 -7.27
CA MET A 666 17.51 4.44 -6.88
C MET A 666 17.02 5.23 -8.12
N PRO A 667 15.82 5.83 -8.07
CA PRO A 667 15.37 6.75 -9.12
C PRO A 667 16.25 8.01 -9.17
N HIS A 668 16.22 8.73 -10.30
CA HIS A 668 16.92 10.03 -10.43
C HIS A 668 16.37 11.02 -9.38
N PRO A 669 17.22 11.80 -8.66
CA PRO A 669 16.81 12.66 -7.55
C PRO A 669 15.60 13.57 -7.83
N ASP A 670 15.57 14.23 -9.00
CA ASP A 670 14.47 15.12 -9.42
C ASP A 670 13.16 14.40 -9.80
N LYS A 671 13.24 13.10 -10.11
CA LYS A 671 12.11 12.25 -10.52
C LYS A 671 11.64 11.30 -9.41
N SER A 672 12.32 11.33 -8.25
CA SER A 672 12.03 10.45 -7.14
C SER A 672 10.73 10.86 -6.42
N PRO A 673 9.82 9.92 -6.11
CA PRO A 673 8.63 10.22 -5.31
C PRO A 673 9.01 10.70 -3.90
N TYR A 674 10.11 10.18 -3.34
CA TYR A 674 10.68 10.62 -2.08
C TYR A 674 11.90 11.55 -2.27
N ASP A 675 12.07 12.51 -1.37
CA ASP A 675 13.29 13.32 -1.28
C ASP A 675 14.17 12.95 -0.06
N LEU A 676 13.64 12.18 0.88
CA LEU A 676 14.32 11.67 2.08
C LEU A 676 13.97 10.18 2.30
N LEU A 677 15.01 9.34 2.43
CA LEU A 677 14.93 7.90 2.65
C LEU A 677 15.72 7.52 3.91
N ILE A 678 15.01 6.94 4.87
CA ILE A 678 15.53 6.55 6.19
C ILE A 678 15.62 5.01 6.24
N ILE A 679 16.73 4.46 6.73
CA ILE A 679 16.94 2.99 6.68
C ILE A 679 16.39 2.33 7.95
N GLU A 680 15.69 1.21 7.82
CA GLU A 680 15.29 0.38 8.96
C GLU A 680 16.42 -0.55 9.39
N GLU A 681 16.89 -0.41 10.63
CA GLU A 681 17.92 -1.24 11.28
C GLU A 681 17.37 -2.60 11.74
N TYR A 682 16.09 -2.64 12.11
CA TYR A 682 15.40 -3.83 12.60
C TYR A 682 13.89 -3.67 12.42
N ALA A 683 13.21 -4.67 11.86
CA ALA A 683 11.76 -4.66 11.68
C ALA A 683 11.10 -5.90 12.34
N PRO A 684 10.19 -5.74 13.32
CA PRO A 684 9.50 -6.86 13.96
C PRO A 684 8.72 -7.73 12.97
N HIS A 685 8.14 -7.12 11.94
CA HIS A 685 7.21 -7.75 11.01
C HIS A 685 7.87 -8.65 9.94
N VAL A 686 9.20 -8.66 9.81
CA VAL A 686 9.94 -9.56 8.91
C VAL A 686 10.73 -10.66 9.66
N GLN A 687 10.59 -10.75 10.99
CA GLN A 687 11.29 -11.76 11.79
C GLN A 687 10.73 -13.18 11.52
N PRO A 688 11.58 -14.21 11.32
CA PRO A 688 11.12 -15.60 11.21
C PRO A 688 10.39 -16.13 12.45
N GLN A 689 10.74 -15.63 13.65
CA GLN A 689 10.12 -16.02 14.92
C GLN A 689 8.95 -15.10 15.28
N ARG A 690 7.76 -15.42 14.77
CA ARG A 690 6.51 -14.70 15.09
C ARG A 690 6.03 -14.91 16.53
N ASP A 691 6.46 -15.99 17.18
CA ASP A 691 5.87 -16.49 18.44
C ASP A 691 6.27 -15.68 19.69
N ASN A 692 7.18 -14.71 19.57
CA ASN A 692 7.53 -13.80 20.66
C ASN A 692 7.81 -12.37 20.14
N PRO A 693 6.76 -11.58 19.81
CA PRO A 693 6.92 -10.20 19.36
C PRO A 693 7.41 -9.24 20.46
N ARG A 694 7.64 -9.72 21.70
CA ARG A 694 8.20 -8.93 22.78
C ARG A 694 9.72 -9.01 22.75
N THR A 695 10.39 -7.86 22.92
CA THR A 695 11.84 -7.65 23.15
C THR A 695 12.76 -7.40 21.94
N TYR A 696 12.37 -6.55 20.99
CA TYR A 696 13.24 -5.38 20.69
C TYR A 696 12.53 -4.06 20.98
N VAL A 697 11.87 -4.04 22.15
CA VAL A 697 11.98 -2.89 23.04
C VAL A 697 13.47 -2.77 23.40
N PRO A 698 14.22 -1.71 23.01
CA PRO A 698 15.69 -1.67 23.11
C PRO A 698 16.29 -2.16 24.44
N THR A 699 16.75 -3.41 24.46
CA THR A 699 17.24 -4.11 25.67
C THR A 699 18.67 -3.73 26.07
N VAL A 700 19.28 -2.75 25.40
CA VAL A 700 20.66 -2.29 25.60
C VAL A 700 20.77 -1.25 26.74
N GLY A 701 20.31 -1.63 27.93
CA GLY A 701 20.62 -0.96 29.20
C GLY A 701 20.13 0.49 29.36
N ASN A 702 20.97 1.33 29.98
CA ASN A 702 20.58 2.62 30.57
C ASN A 702 19.96 3.65 29.62
N GLY A 703 20.15 3.51 28.29
CA GLY A 703 19.47 4.37 27.30
C GLY A 703 17.94 4.35 27.42
N PHE A 704 17.37 3.29 27.99
CA PHE A 704 15.94 3.19 28.22
C PHE A 704 15.39 4.16 29.28
N TYR A 705 16.21 4.45 30.31
CA TYR A 705 15.90 5.45 31.32
C TYR A 705 16.04 6.87 30.76
N SER A 706 17.09 7.16 29.97
CA SER A 706 17.26 8.48 29.36
C SER A 706 16.08 8.83 28.45
N TYR A 707 15.68 7.91 27.58
CA TYR A 707 14.53 8.12 26.69
C TYR A 707 13.21 8.33 27.46
N SER A 708 12.97 7.51 28.47
CA SER A 708 11.73 7.57 29.27
C SER A 708 11.60 8.87 30.07
N ASN A 709 12.71 9.42 30.57
CA ASN A 709 12.71 10.74 31.23
C ASN A 709 12.45 11.88 30.23
N CYS A 710 13.04 11.82 29.04
CA CYS A 710 13.04 12.94 28.10
C CYS A 710 11.80 13.04 27.20
N TYR A 711 11.10 11.93 26.99
CA TYR A 711 9.97 11.79 26.07
C TYR A 711 8.83 10.91 26.60
N GLY A 712 8.90 10.42 27.84
CA GLY A 712 7.96 9.43 28.37
C GLY A 712 8.12 8.05 27.70
N HIS A 713 7.15 7.17 27.92
CA HIS A 713 7.15 5.80 27.38
C HIS A 713 6.74 5.73 25.89
N TYR A 714 7.10 6.72 25.08
CA TYR A 714 6.73 6.84 23.66
C TYR A 714 6.99 5.57 22.84
N HIS A 715 8.07 4.83 23.13
CA HIS A 715 8.42 3.56 22.49
C HIS A 715 7.33 2.47 22.61
N ARG A 716 6.36 2.61 23.52
CA ARG A 716 5.23 1.67 23.67
C ARG A 716 4.07 1.97 22.73
N ARG A 717 4.11 3.10 22.01
CA ARG A 717 3.02 3.55 21.13
C ARG A 717 3.06 2.86 19.75
N TYR A 718 4.22 2.34 19.33
CA TYR A 718 4.45 1.71 18.02
C TYR A 718 5.26 0.39 18.10
N PRO A 719 4.89 -0.59 18.95
CA PRO A 719 5.64 -1.84 19.13
C PRO A 719 5.76 -2.70 17.86
N GLU A 720 4.90 -2.50 16.87
CA GLU A 720 4.85 -3.20 15.59
C GLU A 720 5.84 -2.64 14.54
N ARG A 721 6.33 -1.42 14.75
CA ARG A 721 7.13 -0.68 13.75
C ARG A 721 8.62 -0.96 13.88
N ALA A 722 9.32 -0.64 12.80
CA ALA A 722 10.75 -0.80 12.72
C ALA A 722 11.52 0.20 13.60
N ILE A 723 12.77 -0.13 13.89
CA ILE A 723 13.77 0.80 14.41
C ILE A 723 14.53 1.37 13.22
N VAL A 724 14.52 2.68 13.05
CA VAL A 724 15.26 3.38 12.00
C VAL A 724 16.65 3.80 12.44
N CYS A 725 17.59 3.77 11.50
CA CYS A 725 19.02 3.88 11.72
C CYS A 725 19.52 5.33 11.60
N SER A 726 20.17 5.88 12.64
CA SER A 726 20.83 7.20 12.61
C SER A 726 22.18 7.19 11.90
N GLY A 727 22.84 6.03 11.84
CA GLY A 727 24.15 5.85 11.21
C GLY A 727 24.13 5.80 9.68
N THR A 728 22.97 5.84 9.02
CA THR A 728 22.87 5.93 7.55
C THR A 728 21.53 6.54 7.13
N ILE A 729 21.60 7.71 6.48
CA ILE A 729 20.44 8.45 5.95
C ILE A 729 20.74 8.84 4.50
N ILE A 730 19.76 8.68 3.60
CA ILE A 730 19.88 9.06 2.19
C ILE A 730 18.82 10.12 1.86
N GLY A 731 19.17 11.13 1.08
CA GLY A 731 18.20 12.12 0.60
C GLY A 731 18.76 12.94 -0.54
N ASN A 732 17.92 13.55 -1.37
CA ASN A 732 18.41 14.53 -2.34
C ASN A 732 18.81 15.84 -1.62
N ARG A 733 19.43 16.78 -2.32
CA ARG A 733 19.91 18.05 -1.72
C ARG A 733 18.86 18.79 -0.86
N ARG A 734 17.56 18.74 -1.22
CA ARG A 734 16.46 19.34 -0.43
C ARG A 734 16.12 18.50 0.79
N GLY A 735 15.86 17.20 0.61
CA GLY A 735 15.49 16.30 1.69
C GLY A 735 16.58 16.17 2.76
N MET A 736 17.85 16.18 2.34
CA MET A 736 18.99 16.11 3.26
C MET A 736 19.24 17.42 4.03
N ASP A 737 19.16 18.61 3.42
CA ASP A 737 19.24 19.86 4.21
C ASP A 737 18.02 20.01 5.13
N ARG A 738 16.81 19.56 4.73
CA ARG A 738 15.64 19.49 5.61
C ARG A 738 15.92 18.57 6.81
N PHE A 739 16.39 17.35 6.57
CA PHE A 739 16.74 16.37 7.60
C PHE A 739 17.77 16.93 8.59
N LEU A 740 18.95 17.35 8.10
CA LEU A 740 20.04 17.83 8.94
C LEU A 740 19.67 19.11 9.71
N ALA A 741 18.91 20.01 9.09
CA ALA A 741 18.39 21.20 9.76
C ALA A 741 17.53 20.84 10.98
N VAL A 742 16.53 19.98 10.74
CA VAL A 742 15.50 19.61 11.72
C VAL A 742 16.07 18.73 12.84
N TYR A 743 16.93 17.78 12.50
CA TYR A 743 17.54 16.86 13.46
C TYR A 743 18.49 17.58 14.41
N VAL A 744 19.31 18.50 13.89
CA VAL A 744 20.16 19.36 14.74
C VAL A 744 19.33 20.34 15.56
N ASP A 745 18.22 20.88 15.05
CA ASP A 745 17.30 21.72 15.84
C ASP A 745 16.75 20.96 17.07
N GLU A 746 16.42 19.66 16.95
CA GLU A 746 16.02 18.86 18.13
C GLU A 746 17.18 18.60 19.11
N PHE A 747 18.42 18.37 18.65
CA PHE A 747 19.56 18.30 19.56
C PHE A 747 19.76 19.61 20.34
N LEU A 748 19.55 20.75 19.68
CA LEU A 748 19.64 22.07 20.31
C LEU A 748 18.49 22.34 21.30
N GLU A 749 17.26 21.92 21.01
CA GLU A 749 16.16 21.96 21.99
C GLU A 749 16.40 20.98 23.16
N HIS A 750 17.00 19.83 22.90
CA HIS A 750 17.38 18.86 23.93
C HIS A 750 18.40 19.41 24.93
N ASN A 751 19.40 20.14 24.45
CA ASN A 751 20.40 20.79 25.30
C ASN A 751 19.81 21.86 26.24
N LYS A 752 18.59 22.36 25.98
CA LYS A 752 17.87 23.30 26.85
C LYS A 752 17.02 22.63 27.92
N LYS A 753 16.84 21.30 27.88
CA LYS A 753 16.06 20.56 28.88
C LYS A 753 16.79 20.58 30.24
N ALA A 754 16.00 20.68 31.31
CA ALA A 754 16.52 20.81 32.68
C ALA A 754 17.11 19.50 33.24
N ASP A 755 16.60 18.34 32.82
CA ASP A 755 17.18 17.03 33.16
C ASP A 755 18.46 16.82 32.32
N PRO A 756 19.64 16.64 32.95
CA PRO A 756 20.90 16.38 32.24
C PRO A 756 20.83 15.18 31.30
N ILE A 757 20.02 14.16 31.61
CA ILE A 757 19.93 12.92 30.82
C ILE A 757 19.39 13.16 29.40
N CYS A 758 18.78 14.34 29.18
CA CYS A 758 18.27 14.80 27.90
C CYS A 758 19.27 15.59 27.06
N LYS A 759 20.44 15.92 27.61
CA LYS A 759 21.46 16.71 26.91
C LYS A 759 22.27 15.87 25.92
N SER A 760 23.08 16.53 25.10
CA SER A 760 23.85 15.88 24.03
C SER A 760 24.85 14.82 24.49
N ALA A 761 25.29 14.81 25.75
CA ALA A 761 26.17 13.77 26.30
C ALA A 761 25.47 12.43 26.58
N ASP A 762 24.20 12.43 27.01
CA ASP A 762 23.54 11.25 27.60
C ASP A 762 22.44 10.61 26.74
N THR A 763 21.72 11.40 25.91
CA THR A 763 20.71 10.84 25.00
C THR A 763 21.36 10.22 23.75
N GLN A 764 20.90 9.08 23.26
CA GLN A 764 21.39 8.48 22.00
C GLN A 764 20.75 9.12 20.76
N ASP A 765 21.49 9.27 19.66
CA ASP A 765 20.99 9.90 18.43
C ASP A 765 19.88 9.09 17.74
N GLN A 766 20.02 7.75 17.66
CA GLN A 766 19.04 6.77 17.18
C GLN A 766 17.66 6.98 17.82
N LEU A 767 17.62 7.19 19.14
CA LEU A 767 16.36 7.31 19.88
C LEU A 767 15.67 8.65 19.60
N ILE A 768 16.45 9.71 19.37
CA ILE A 768 15.89 10.99 18.91
C ILE A 768 15.35 10.82 17.48
N LEU A 769 16.07 10.15 16.58
CA LEU A 769 15.61 9.88 15.22
C LEU A 769 14.30 9.09 15.19
N GLN A 770 14.20 8.02 15.98
CA GLN A 770 12.99 7.21 16.13
C GLN A 770 11.76 8.09 16.41
N ARG A 771 11.85 9.00 17.40
CA ARG A 771 10.75 9.92 17.70
C ARG A 771 10.52 10.94 16.59
N MET A 772 11.56 11.54 16.03
CA MET A 772 11.40 12.56 14.99
C MET A 772 10.83 12.00 13.70
N TYR A 773 11.17 10.76 13.34
CA TYR A 773 10.57 10.05 12.23
C TYR A 773 9.11 9.73 12.53
N TYR A 774 8.84 8.96 13.61
CA TYR A 774 7.47 8.51 13.85
C TYR A 774 6.51 9.63 14.24
N SER A 775 6.92 10.71 14.91
CA SER A 775 6.07 11.90 15.10
C SER A 775 6.04 12.85 13.89
N GLY A 776 6.74 12.53 12.79
CA GLY A 776 6.69 13.27 11.52
C GLY A 776 7.39 14.63 11.52
N TYR A 777 8.26 14.93 12.50
CA TYR A 777 8.81 16.28 12.68
C TYR A 777 9.72 16.76 11.52
N PHE A 778 10.13 15.87 10.62
CA PHE A 778 10.80 16.22 9.36
C PHE A 778 9.88 16.88 8.32
N GLY A 779 8.55 16.81 8.49
CA GLY A 779 7.56 17.28 7.53
C GLY A 779 7.59 16.52 6.20
N GLU A 780 6.80 16.99 5.24
CA GLU A 780 6.75 16.47 3.85
C GLU A 780 6.61 14.94 3.81
N PHE A 781 5.62 14.41 4.54
CA PHE A 781 5.48 12.97 4.81
C PHE A 781 5.36 12.13 3.54
N GLU A 782 4.62 12.60 2.54
CA GLU A 782 4.47 11.95 1.23
C GLU A 782 5.82 11.67 0.56
N ARG A 783 6.80 12.57 0.79
CA ARG A 783 8.16 12.52 0.23
C ARG A 783 9.21 11.94 1.18
N THR A 784 8.81 11.53 2.38
CA THR A 784 9.72 10.92 3.38
C THR A 784 9.34 9.46 3.55
N ARG A 785 10.27 8.53 3.30
CA ARG A 785 10.01 7.08 3.31
C ARG A 785 11.03 6.33 4.17
N THR A 786 10.69 5.13 4.61
CA THR A 786 11.69 4.14 5.03
C THR A 786 12.05 3.17 3.92
N SER A 787 13.29 2.67 3.94
CA SER A 787 13.70 1.44 3.25
C SER A 787 13.46 0.28 4.21
N PRO A 788 12.57 -0.69 3.90
CA PRO A 788 12.26 -1.78 4.82
C PRO A 788 13.50 -2.62 5.14
N TRP A 789 13.58 -3.13 6.37
CA TRP A 789 14.82 -3.80 6.85
C TRP A 789 15.20 -5.01 5.98
N GLY A 790 16.48 -5.05 5.57
CA GLY A 790 16.98 -6.05 4.63
C GLY A 790 16.49 -5.82 3.20
N THR A 791 16.32 -4.57 2.76
CA THR A 791 15.93 -4.22 1.38
C THR A 791 16.52 -2.89 0.91
N GLY A 792 16.49 -2.65 -0.40
CA GLY A 792 16.87 -1.35 -0.99
C GLY A 792 18.38 -1.09 -0.98
N PRO A 793 18.82 0.18 -0.91
CA PRO A 793 20.23 0.54 -1.07
C PRO A 793 21.15 0.09 0.08
N VAL A 794 20.60 -0.26 1.24
CA VAL A 794 21.37 -0.47 2.48
C VAL A 794 20.92 -1.73 3.22
N ASN A 795 21.86 -2.63 3.50
CA ASN A 795 21.64 -3.79 4.37
C ASN A 795 22.29 -3.54 5.74
N THR A 796 21.48 -3.33 6.78
CA THR A 796 21.91 -3.18 8.18
C THR A 796 21.94 -4.54 8.87
N ILE A 797 23.15 -5.05 9.12
CA ILE A 797 23.37 -6.44 9.55
C ILE A 797 23.70 -6.59 11.04
N GLY A 798 23.83 -5.47 11.76
CA GLY A 798 24.35 -5.46 13.12
C GLY A 798 23.41 -6.01 14.19
N VAL A 799 22.10 -6.05 13.98
CA VAL A 799 21.15 -6.60 14.99
C VAL A 799 21.14 -8.14 15.01
N PRO A 800 21.11 -8.86 13.86
CA PRO A 800 21.30 -10.31 13.81
C PRO A 800 22.54 -10.83 14.55
N CYS A 801 23.67 -10.11 14.49
CA CYS A 801 24.94 -10.56 15.09
C CYS A 801 24.98 -10.48 16.63
N VAL A 802 24.07 -9.74 17.28
CA VAL A 802 24.06 -9.53 18.75
C VAL A 802 23.28 -10.63 19.49
N ARG A 803 22.74 -11.65 18.80
CA ARG A 803 21.86 -12.69 19.38
C ARG A 803 22.39 -14.12 19.28
N GLU A 804 23.62 -14.37 19.74
CA GLU A 804 24.27 -15.70 19.76
C GLU A 804 23.63 -16.79 20.66
N ASN A 805 22.32 -16.74 20.92
CA ASN A 805 21.56 -17.82 21.57
C ASN A 805 20.82 -18.66 20.52
N ASN A 806 21.59 -19.41 19.71
CA ASN A 806 21.15 -20.38 18.69
C ASN A 806 20.45 -19.88 17.42
N HIS A 807 20.40 -18.56 17.15
CA HIS A 807 19.94 -18.03 15.85
C HIS A 807 20.95 -17.01 15.33
N SER A 808 21.42 -17.21 14.09
CA SER A 808 22.62 -16.53 13.57
C SER A 808 22.29 -15.64 12.37
N SER A 809 23.15 -14.68 12.05
CA SER A 809 23.00 -13.82 10.86
C SER A 809 22.97 -14.61 9.53
N LEU A 810 23.39 -15.87 9.53
CA LEU A 810 23.27 -16.80 8.39
C LEU A 810 21.81 -17.05 7.96
N ASP A 811 20.84 -16.78 8.83
CA ASP A 811 19.40 -16.85 8.49
C ASP A 811 18.93 -15.67 7.61
N LEU A 812 19.77 -14.62 7.44
CA LEU A 812 19.42 -13.35 6.76
C LEU A 812 20.50 -12.81 5.79
N THR A 813 21.75 -13.24 5.93
CA THR A 813 22.87 -12.86 5.06
C THR A 813 23.70 -14.06 4.63
N GLU A 814 24.04 -14.08 3.35
CA GLU A 814 24.87 -15.10 2.72
C GLU A 814 26.21 -14.48 2.30
N PHE A 815 27.31 -15.16 2.61
CA PHE A 815 28.67 -14.72 2.25
C PHE A 815 29.12 -15.46 0.99
N ASP A 816 29.03 -14.78 -0.15
CA ASP A 816 29.45 -15.32 -1.45
C ASP A 816 30.98 -15.33 -1.53
N LYS A 817 31.55 -16.54 -1.48
CA LYS A 817 32.99 -16.80 -1.54
C LYS A 817 33.57 -16.83 -2.95
N GLU A 818 32.72 -16.77 -3.99
CA GLU A 818 33.17 -16.64 -5.38
C GLU A 818 33.29 -15.17 -5.80
N THR A 819 32.43 -14.29 -5.28
CA THR A 819 32.44 -12.86 -5.61
C THR A 819 32.96 -11.93 -4.51
N GLY A 820 33.13 -12.42 -3.27
CA GLY A 820 33.51 -11.62 -2.11
C GLY A 820 32.39 -10.72 -1.58
N LEU A 821 31.13 -10.98 -1.96
CA LEU A 821 29.97 -10.14 -1.64
C LEU A 821 29.13 -10.71 -0.48
N ILE A 822 28.48 -9.80 0.25
CA ILE A 822 27.46 -10.08 1.24
C ILE A 822 26.09 -9.96 0.56
N LEU A 823 25.45 -11.10 0.37
CA LEU A 823 24.13 -11.24 -0.24
C LEU A 823 23.02 -11.13 0.81
N ASN A 824 21.88 -10.62 0.38
CA ASN A 824 20.72 -10.31 1.21
C ASN A 824 19.60 -11.36 1.00
N LEU A 825 19.37 -12.23 1.98
CA LEU A 825 18.46 -13.38 1.84
C LEU A 825 16.96 -12.98 1.85
N ASN A 826 16.63 -11.76 2.27
CA ASN A 826 15.26 -11.22 2.20
C ASN A 826 14.82 -10.83 0.78
N VAL A 827 15.68 -11.02 -0.23
CA VAL A 827 15.47 -10.59 -1.62
C VAL A 827 15.69 -11.78 -2.57
N GLU A 828 14.75 -11.99 -3.50
CA GLU A 828 14.77 -13.11 -4.45
C GLU A 828 16.04 -13.12 -5.33
N ASP A 829 16.47 -14.33 -5.70
CA ASP A 829 17.67 -14.54 -6.52
C ASP A 829 17.54 -13.88 -7.90
N GLY A 830 18.58 -13.15 -8.30
CA GLY A 830 18.60 -12.38 -9.55
C GLY A 830 17.94 -11.00 -9.48
N HIS A 831 17.22 -10.65 -8.41
CA HIS A 831 16.73 -9.28 -8.21
C HIS A 831 17.91 -8.31 -7.96
N PRO A 832 17.92 -7.07 -8.52
CA PRO A 832 19.07 -6.17 -8.41
C PRO A 832 19.55 -5.93 -6.97
N MET A 833 18.63 -5.83 -6.00
CA MET A 833 18.94 -5.57 -4.59
C MET A 833 19.34 -6.82 -3.77
N ARG A 834 19.54 -7.99 -4.40
CA ARG A 834 20.15 -9.17 -3.74
C ARG A 834 21.58 -8.86 -3.26
N ILE A 835 22.26 -7.94 -3.96
CA ILE A 835 23.49 -7.28 -3.51
C ILE A 835 23.13 -5.83 -3.20
N ALA A 836 22.93 -5.52 -1.92
CA ALA A 836 22.73 -4.16 -1.45
C ALA A 836 24.02 -3.33 -1.68
N PRO A 837 23.94 -2.14 -2.29
CA PRO A 837 25.10 -1.26 -2.50
C PRO A 837 25.91 -0.94 -1.24
N ILE A 838 25.24 -0.80 -0.09
CA ILE A 838 25.85 -0.49 1.20
C ILE A 838 25.57 -1.62 2.18
N VAL A 839 26.59 -2.06 2.93
CA VAL A 839 26.42 -2.91 4.12
C VAL A 839 26.90 -2.12 5.34
N HIS A 840 26.08 -2.10 6.39
CA HIS A 840 26.24 -1.22 7.56
C HIS A 840 26.07 -2.00 8.86
N GLN A 841 26.79 -1.58 9.91
CA GLN A 841 26.88 -2.19 11.23
C GLN A 841 27.54 -3.57 11.21
N TRP A 842 28.55 -3.71 10.34
CA TRP A 842 29.34 -4.94 10.20
C TRP A 842 30.31 -5.15 11.37
N ASP A 843 30.66 -4.10 12.13
CA ASP A 843 31.53 -4.19 13.32
C ASP A 843 30.90 -5.06 14.41
N ARG A 844 29.58 -5.01 14.59
CA ARG A 844 28.82 -5.90 15.49
C ARG A 844 28.91 -7.39 15.11
N CYS A 845 29.54 -7.73 13.97
CA CYS A 845 29.73 -9.07 13.43
C CYS A 845 31.23 -9.45 13.30
N HIS A 846 32.13 -8.80 14.05
CA HIS A 846 33.59 -8.92 13.95
C HIS A 846 34.11 -10.35 13.68
N ASP A 847 33.70 -11.33 14.48
CA ASP A 847 34.25 -12.70 14.47
C ASP A 847 33.98 -13.47 13.17
N TRP A 848 32.97 -13.07 12.38
CA TRP A 848 32.62 -13.72 11.12
C TRP A 848 33.02 -12.87 9.91
N ILE A 849 32.93 -11.54 10.03
CA ILE A 849 33.19 -10.62 8.91
C ILE A 849 34.67 -10.25 8.75
N HIS A 850 35.45 -10.17 9.83
CA HIS A 850 36.89 -9.90 9.68
C HIS A 850 37.63 -10.99 8.89
N PRO A 851 37.40 -12.30 9.10
CA PRO A 851 37.96 -13.34 8.24
C PRO A 851 37.58 -13.12 6.77
N PHE A 852 36.30 -12.92 6.46
CA PHE A 852 35.80 -12.71 5.10
C PHE A 852 36.43 -11.49 4.41
N PHE A 853 36.52 -10.34 5.10
CA PHE A 853 37.16 -9.13 4.58
C PHE A 853 38.69 -9.21 4.48
N ASN A 854 39.33 -10.16 5.15
CA ASN A 854 40.76 -10.44 5.00
C ASN A 854 41.03 -11.41 3.85
N ASP A 855 40.17 -12.41 3.65
CA ASP A 855 40.26 -13.36 2.53
C ASP A 855 39.94 -12.68 1.18
N HIS A 856 39.01 -11.72 1.16
CA HIS A 856 38.58 -10.93 -0.01
C HIS A 856 39.14 -9.49 -0.04
N ASP A 857 40.33 -9.27 0.53
CA ASP A 857 40.92 -7.92 0.67
C ASP A 857 41.10 -7.19 -0.67
N LYS A 858 41.40 -7.94 -1.74
CA LYS A 858 41.57 -7.46 -3.12
C LYS A 858 40.26 -7.13 -3.79
N ASP A 859 39.25 -7.95 -3.60
CA ASP A 859 37.97 -7.86 -4.30
C ASP A 859 37.16 -6.67 -3.76
N LEU A 860 37.22 -6.43 -2.44
CA LEU A 860 36.47 -5.36 -1.76
C LEU A 860 37.23 -4.02 -1.66
N PHE A 861 38.57 -4.03 -1.58
CA PHE A 861 39.35 -2.82 -1.25
C PHE A 861 40.52 -2.52 -2.20
N GLY A 862 40.72 -3.33 -3.25
CA GLY A 862 41.93 -3.28 -4.08
C GLY A 862 43.19 -3.85 -3.41
N GLY A 863 43.02 -4.46 -2.23
CA GLY A 863 44.05 -5.18 -1.48
C GLY A 863 44.67 -4.36 -0.37
N ARG A 864 44.43 -4.76 0.89
CA ARG A 864 45.16 -4.30 2.08
C ARG A 864 46.65 -4.62 1.96
N HIS A 865 46.99 -5.68 1.22
CA HIS A 865 48.37 -6.10 0.96
C HIS A 865 48.93 -5.66 -0.40
N THR A 866 48.22 -4.85 -1.18
CA THR A 866 48.74 -4.26 -2.43
C THR A 866 49.68 -3.09 -2.09
N PRO A 867 50.93 -3.06 -2.62
CA PRO A 867 51.82 -1.92 -2.44
C PRO A 867 51.17 -0.59 -2.87
N LEU A 868 51.35 0.44 -2.05
CA LEU A 868 50.56 1.69 -2.10
C LEU A 868 50.80 2.55 -3.34
N ASP A 869 51.87 2.24 -4.09
CA ASP A 869 52.22 2.76 -5.42
C ASP A 869 51.39 2.14 -6.57
N GLN A 870 50.69 1.02 -6.33
CA GLN A 870 50.05 0.21 -7.37
C GLN A 870 48.52 0.30 -7.39
N VAL A 871 47.89 0.77 -6.29
CA VAL A 871 46.46 1.10 -6.26
C VAL A 871 46.22 2.39 -7.05
N LYS A 872 46.02 2.21 -8.36
CA LYS A 872 45.63 3.27 -9.30
C LYS A 872 44.13 3.56 -9.15
N PRO A 873 43.70 4.83 -9.24
CA PRO A 873 42.28 5.13 -9.45
C PRO A 873 41.76 4.38 -10.67
N VAL A 874 40.53 3.86 -10.60
CA VAL A 874 39.83 3.36 -11.79
C VAL A 874 39.77 4.53 -12.79
N PRO A 875 40.39 4.44 -13.99
CA PRO A 875 40.36 5.56 -14.92
C PRO A 875 38.92 5.87 -15.27
N TRP A 876 38.50 7.13 -15.10
CA TRP A 876 37.13 7.58 -15.35
C TRP A 876 36.67 7.10 -16.73
N LYS A 877 35.87 6.03 -16.78
CA LYS A 877 35.24 5.55 -18.00
C LYS A 877 34.10 6.52 -18.32
N VAL A 878 34.46 7.60 -19.01
CA VAL A 878 33.51 8.51 -19.66
C VAL A 878 32.58 7.65 -20.53
N GLN A 879 31.37 7.40 -20.04
CA GLN A 879 30.35 6.70 -20.81
C GLN A 879 29.89 7.66 -21.91
N ALA A 880 30.34 7.39 -23.14
CA ALA A 880 30.09 8.25 -24.27
C ALA A 880 28.71 7.96 -24.88
N ASN A 881 27.71 8.74 -24.43
CA ASN A 881 26.31 8.81 -24.87
C ASN A 881 25.41 7.62 -24.50
#